data_AF-A0AAV7FBN7-F1
#
_entry.id   AF-A0AAV7FBN7-F1
#
_cell.length_a   1.000
_cell.length_b   1.000
_cell.length_c   1.000
_cell.angle_alpha   90.00
_cell.angle_beta   90.00
_cell.angle_gamma   90.00
#
_symmetry.space_group_name_H-M   'P 1'
#
loop_
_entity.id
_entity.type
_entity.pdbx_description
1 polymer ?
#
loop_
_entity_poly.entity_id
_entity_poly.type
_entity_poly.pdbx_seq_one_letter_code
_entity_poly.pdbx_strand_id
1 'polypeptide(L)'
;MRLLPHLLLLSLLLSSISARHVVLYLSPDDFKDTLPADVDLDTDWEDFPDSAPETDHEVDPGSWRSVVDGDFPSDPSSSPDDSLYASGVNKMISAVSSADPRSMDDSVSDIEAAAQSGNPHAQSTLAFLYGTGSARDLTPAKAFLYHHFAADNGNMQSKMALAYTYHRQEMYDKSVKLYSELAGVAISSALISKESPVLEPVRIHSGVEENKEALRKSRGEEEEDFQITEYQAQRGNAGAMYRIGIYYYYGLRGVRRDEAEALYWLHKAGEKGEPRSMELLGEIYAMGAGLQKNYTKALEWLTLAIRHQHFSAYNGLGYLYVKGYGVEKNYTKAREFFEKAVENEETAALYNLGVMYLKGYGVKRDIKLARKFIFTASTVGQPKAFYHLAKMCQKGVGFKENLQMASALFKLVAERGPWGSLSKWALDSYIKGEVGKALLLYSRLAEMGYEVAQSNAAWILDKYGEHSTCMGELGFCTDAERHQRAHSLWWQASEQGNEHAALLIGDAYYYGRGTDKDYERAAEAYLHAHSQSNAQAMFNLGYMHEHGQGLPLDLHLAKRYYDQALETDPAAKLPVTLALGSLWIRKSYPNSFLVELIDSLPQIYPKVVAWVDEVIMDEGNATILTLVVCLLTVLYLRDRQRRNAAVLPPQPNEVPN
;
A
#
# COMPACT_ATOMS: atom_id res chain seq x y z
N MET A 1 19.95 5.67 -40.31
CA MET A 1 20.62 5.30 -39.04
C MET A 1 20.82 6.50 -38.09
N ARG A 2 19.78 7.34 -37.89
CA ARG A 2 19.79 8.49 -36.95
C ARG A 2 18.38 8.75 -36.37
N LEU A 3 17.68 7.69 -35.97
CA LEU A 3 16.37 7.78 -35.28
C LEU A 3 16.28 6.84 -34.05
N LEU A 4 17.29 5.98 -33.82
CA LEU A 4 17.30 5.06 -32.68
C LEU A 4 17.65 5.70 -31.31
N PRO A 5 18.48 6.76 -31.17
CA PRO A 5 18.84 7.26 -29.85
C PRO A 5 17.79 8.21 -29.24
N HIS A 6 16.76 8.61 -29.98
CA HIS A 6 15.65 9.43 -29.45
C HIS A 6 14.42 8.61 -29.04
N LEU A 7 14.27 7.39 -29.56
CA LEU A 7 13.24 6.44 -29.11
C LEU A 7 13.59 5.76 -27.77
N LEU A 8 14.88 5.62 -27.45
CA LEU A 8 15.38 5.07 -26.18
C LEU A 8 15.34 6.05 -25.00
N LEU A 9 15.17 7.36 -25.26
CA LEU A 9 15.01 8.38 -24.22
C LEU A 9 13.55 8.61 -23.82
N LEU A 10 12.59 8.17 -24.64
CA LEU A 10 11.16 8.18 -24.31
C LEU A 10 10.70 6.93 -23.53
N SER A 11 11.48 5.83 -23.54
CA SER A 11 11.20 4.63 -22.75
C SER A 11 11.74 4.67 -21.31
N LEU A 12 12.44 5.74 -20.92
CA LEU A 12 13.01 5.93 -19.58
C LEU A 12 12.22 6.93 -18.71
N LEU A 13 11.05 7.40 -19.18
CA LEU A 13 10.16 8.32 -18.45
C LEU A 13 8.79 7.71 -18.10
N LEU A 14 8.75 6.38 -17.93
CA LEU A 14 7.62 5.70 -17.29
C LEU A 14 8.10 5.07 -15.98
N SER A 15 8.59 5.91 -15.08
CA SER A 15 8.43 5.61 -13.66
C SER A 15 6.95 5.74 -13.38
N SER A 16 6.23 4.61 -13.44
CA SER A 16 4.91 4.51 -12.83
C SER A 16 5.07 4.80 -11.34
N ILE A 17 4.84 6.06 -10.99
CA ILE A 17 4.45 6.44 -9.64
C ILE A 17 3.12 5.72 -9.46
N SER A 18 3.16 4.54 -8.85
CA SER A 18 1.96 3.79 -8.46
C SER A 18 1.35 4.44 -7.23
N ALA A 19 1.15 5.76 -7.26
CA ALA A 19 0.28 6.41 -6.31
C ALA A 19 -1.12 5.86 -6.58
N ARG A 20 -1.80 5.38 -5.54
CA ARG A 20 -3.25 5.14 -5.61
C ARG A 20 -3.92 6.43 -6.06
N HIS A 21 -4.20 6.54 -7.35
CA HIS A 21 -5.08 7.56 -7.86
C HIS A 21 -6.46 7.21 -7.31
N VAL A 22 -6.84 7.83 -6.20
CA VAL A 22 -8.27 7.95 -5.87
C VAL A 22 -8.83 8.83 -6.98
N VAL A 23 -9.36 8.19 -8.03
CA VAL A 23 -10.04 8.89 -9.11
C VAL A 23 -11.38 9.34 -8.55
N LEU A 24 -11.39 10.55 -7.99
CA LEU A 24 -12.61 11.22 -7.57
C LEU A 24 -13.37 11.62 -8.83
N TYR A 25 -14.38 10.83 -9.17
CA TYR A 25 -15.33 11.21 -10.21
C TYR A 25 -16.31 12.23 -9.64
N LEU A 26 -16.10 13.49 -9.96
CA LEU A 26 -16.99 14.59 -9.60
C LEU A 26 -17.74 15.03 -10.87
N SER A 27 -19.06 14.93 -10.83
CA SER A 27 -19.93 15.46 -11.85
C SER A 27 -20.18 16.97 -11.63
N PRO A 28 -20.56 17.73 -12.67
CA PRO A 28 -20.97 19.13 -12.50
C PRO A 28 -22.08 19.33 -11.45
N ASP A 29 -22.93 18.31 -11.25
CA ASP A 29 -24.05 18.33 -10.30
C ASP A 29 -23.60 18.21 -8.84
N ASP A 30 -22.34 17.82 -8.60
CA ASP A 30 -21.76 17.71 -7.26
C ASP A 30 -21.27 19.06 -6.72
N PHE A 31 -21.29 20.13 -7.52
CA PHE A 31 -20.77 21.44 -7.11
C PHE A 31 -21.85 22.36 -6.54
N LYS A 32 -21.52 23.06 -5.47
CA LYS A 32 -22.37 24.08 -4.85
C LYS A 32 -21.55 25.32 -4.51
N ASP A 33 -21.90 26.46 -5.10
CA ASP A 33 -21.09 27.69 -4.97
C ASP A 33 -21.53 28.59 -3.80
N THR A 34 -22.61 28.24 -3.09
CA THR A 34 -23.07 28.96 -1.88
C THR A 34 -22.61 28.27 -0.61
N LEU A 35 -22.20 29.06 0.38
CA LEU A 35 -21.87 28.53 1.70
C LEU A 35 -23.17 28.16 2.44
N PRO A 36 -23.28 26.97 3.05
CA PRO A 36 -24.42 26.63 3.92
C PRO A 36 -24.54 27.62 5.09
N ALA A 37 -25.78 27.87 5.55
CA ALA A 37 -26.07 28.90 6.55
C ALA A 37 -25.61 28.54 7.98
N ASP A 38 -25.38 27.25 8.21
CA ASP A 38 -25.00 26.61 9.47
C ASP A 38 -23.49 26.37 9.60
N VAL A 39 -22.70 26.68 8.56
CA VAL A 39 -21.25 26.48 8.57
C VAL A 39 -20.54 27.77 8.98
N ASP A 40 -19.94 27.75 10.17
CA ASP A 40 -18.97 28.76 10.59
C ASP A 40 -17.56 28.29 10.19
N LEU A 41 -17.00 28.95 9.19
CA LEU A 41 -15.65 28.60 8.71
C LEU A 41 -14.60 28.88 9.78
N ASP A 42 -14.77 29.86 10.67
CA ASP A 42 -13.71 30.23 11.62
C ASP A 42 -13.58 29.23 12.78
N THR A 43 -14.67 28.55 13.16
CA THR A 43 -14.67 27.55 14.24
C THR A 43 -14.54 26.11 13.74
N ASP A 44 -15.10 25.76 12.57
CA ASP A 44 -15.14 24.37 12.09
C ASP A 44 -13.84 23.93 11.37
N TRP A 45 -12.96 24.88 11.09
CA TRP A 45 -11.77 24.70 10.27
C TRP A 45 -10.53 25.27 10.94
N GLU A 46 -9.75 24.39 11.55
CA GLU A 46 -8.37 24.72 11.90
C GLU A 46 -7.53 24.81 10.61
N ASP A 47 -7.01 26.01 10.34
CA ASP A 47 -6.38 26.33 9.05
C ASP A 47 -4.91 25.96 9.01
N PHE A 48 -4.25 26.12 10.17
CA PHE A 48 -2.92 25.61 10.36
C PHE A 48 -2.70 25.32 11.86
N PRO A 49 -2.59 24.05 12.28
CA PRO A 49 -2.41 23.70 13.69
C PRO A 49 -1.08 24.26 14.22
N ASP A 50 -1.13 24.88 15.41
CA ASP A 50 0.02 25.51 16.10
C ASP A 50 0.67 24.62 17.17
N SER A 51 0.07 23.46 17.46
CA SER A 51 0.61 22.52 18.42
C SER A 51 1.96 21.97 17.95
N ALA A 52 2.89 21.79 18.90
CA ALA A 52 4.01 20.90 18.63
C ALA A 52 3.43 19.53 18.27
N PRO A 53 3.95 18.85 17.24
CA PRO A 53 3.43 17.54 16.91
C PRO A 53 3.59 16.62 18.11
N GLU A 54 2.49 15.99 18.52
CA GLU A 54 2.50 14.98 19.57
C GLU A 54 3.36 13.80 19.13
N THR A 55 4.07 13.22 20.08
CA THR A 55 4.91 12.04 19.80
C THR A 55 4.02 10.83 19.51
N ASP A 56 4.53 9.87 18.72
CA ASP A 56 3.75 8.67 18.35
C ASP A 56 3.22 7.92 19.59
N HIS A 57 3.96 7.94 20.70
CA HIS A 57 3.58 7.31 21.97
C HIS A 57 2.45 8.05 22.69
N GLU A 58 2.41 9.38 22.64
CA GLU A 58 1.30 10.16 23.23
C GLU A 58 -0.01 9.94 22.48
N VAL A 59 0.08 9.75 21.16
CA VAL A 59 -1.08 9.58 20.27
C VAL A 59 -1.61 8.15 20.24
N ASP A 60 -0.74 7.14 20.39
CA ASP A 60 -1.10 5.72 20.44
C ASP A 60 -0.43 5.01 21.63
N PRO A 61 -0.80 5.34 22.89
CA PRO A 61 -0.15 4.77 24.08
C PRO A 61 -0.38 3.27 24.25
N GLY A 62 -1.41 2.73 23.59
CA GLY A 62 -1.69 1.29 23.56
C GLY A 62 -0.94 0.52 22.48
N SER A 63 -0.06 1.17 21.74
CA SER A 63 0.61 0.56 20.60
C SER A 63 1.41 -0.68 21.00
N TRP A 64 1.34 -1.72 20.17
CA TRP A 64 2.20 -2.90 20.35
C TRP A 64 3.65 -2.61 19.95
N ARG A 65 3.92 -1.45 19.33
CA ARG A 65 5.25 -0.98 18.98
C ARG A 65 6.22 -1.09 20.16
N SER A 66 5.87 -0.49 21.30
CA SER A 66 6.75 -0.41 22.48
C SER A 66 7.09 -1.80 23.03
N VAL A 67 6.15 -2.75 22.92
CA VAL A 67 6.38 -4.15 23.30
C VAL A 67 7.37 -4.81 22.36
N VAL A 68 7.22 -4.60 21.04
CA VAL A 68 8.10 -5.23 20.03
C VAL A 68 9.51 -4.64 20.06
N ASP A 69 9.65 -3.34 20.31
CA ASP A 69 10.95 -2.68 20.43
C ASP A 69 11.68 -3.07 21.74
N GLY A 70 10.98 -3.61 22.73
CA GLY A 70 11.52 -3.90 24.07
C GLY A 70 11.70 -2.63 24.93
N ASP A 71 11.27 -1.49 24.41
CA ASP A 71 11.37 -0.15 25.00
C ASP A 71 10.14 0.20 25.84
N PHE A 72 9.38 -0.79 26.32
CA PHE A 72 8.24 -0.50 27.18
C PHE A 72 8.75 0.28 28.40
N PRO A 73 8.27 1.52 28.62
CA PRO A 73 8.75 2.29 29.75
C PRO A 73 8.48 1.46 31.00
N SER A 74 9.54 1.10 31.72
CA SER A 74 9.45 0.72 33.13
C SER A 74 9.17 1.99 33.93
N ASP A 75 8.11 2.71 33.55
CA ASP A 75 7.72 3.93 34.22
C ASP A 75 7.22 3.53 35.61
N PRO A 76 7.91 3.96 36.69
CA PRO A 76 7.49 3.65 38.06
C PRO A 76 6.10 4.20 38.40
N SER A 77 5.53 5.05 37.53
CA SER A 77 4.19 5.62 37.63
C SER A 77 3.11 4.88 36.82
N SER A 78 3.46 3.86 36.04
CA SER A 78 2.49 3.08 35.25
C SER A 78 1.48 2.37 36.15
N SER A 79 0.21 2.37 35.76
CA SER A 79 -0.81 1.69 36.54
C SER A 79 -0.54 0.17 36.55
N PRO A 80 -0.91 -0.56 37.61
CA PRO A 80 -0.81 -2.02 37.63
C PRO A 80 -1.46 -2.69 36.42
N ASP A 81 -2.54 -2.08 35.91
CA ASP A 81 -3.30 -2.57 34.78
C ASP A 81 -2.57 -2.35 33.43
N ASP A 82 -1.83 -1.24 33.28
CA ASP A 82 -0.99 -1.00 32.10
C ASP A 82 0.19 -1.97 32.06
N SER A 83 0.78 -2.27 33.22
CA SER A 83 1.82 -3.28 33.34
C SER A 83 1.30 -4.68 33.00
N LEU A 84 0.08 -5.01 33.45
CA LEU A 84 -0.58 -6.27 33.14
C LEU A 84 -0.92 -6.38 31.66
N TYR A 85 -1.43 -5.31 31.05
CA TYR A 85 -1.67 -5.21 29.60
C TYR A 85 -0.38 -5.44 28.80
N ALA A 86 0.70 -4.73 29.14
CA ALA A 86 2.00 -4.87 28.48
C ALA A 86 2.55 -6.29 28.61
N SER A 87 2.43 -6.90 29.79
CA SER A 87 2.80 -8.29 30.03
C SER A 87 2.02 -9.26 29.16
N GLY A 88 0.70 -9.09 29.09
CA GLY A 88 -0.18 -9.90 28.24
C GLY A 88 0.18 -9.79 26.77
N VAL A 89 0.34 -8.59 26.22
CA VAL A 89 0.75 -8.41 24.82
C VAL A 89 2.13 -9.02 24.54
N ASN A 90 3.09 -8.87 25.45
CA ASN A 90 4.42 -9.46 25.30
C ASN A 90 4.36 -10.99 25.29
N LYS A 91 3.62 -11.59 26.23
CA LYS A 91 3.40 -13.04 26.27
C LYS A 91 2.72 -13.53 24.98
N MET A 92 1.70 -12.81 24.49
CA MET A 92 1.00 -13.13 23.24
C MET A 92 1.96 -13.15 22.04
N ILE A 93 2.80 -12.12 21.89
CA ILE A 93 3.81 -12.04 20.83
C ILE A 93 4.86 -13.15 20.97
N SER A 94 5.28 -13.44 22.21
CA SER A 94 6.21 -14.54 22.48
C SER A 94 5.60 -15.91 22.13
N ALA A 95 4.31 -16.11 22.42
CA ALA A 95 3.59 -17.37 22.21
C ALA A 95 3.50 -17.74 20.73
N VAL A 96 3.19 -16.78 19.86
CA VAL A 96 3.19 -17.01 18.40
C VAL A 96 4.61 -17.17 17.83
N SER A 97 5.62 -16.63 18.50
CA SER A 97 7.02 -16.75 18.07
C SER A 97 7.63 -18.09 18.48
N SER A 98 7.24 -18.62 19.64
CA SER A 98 7.66 -19.93 20.15
C SER A 98 6.74 -21.08 19.74
N ALA A 99 5.61 -20.78 19.08
CA ALA A 99 4.53 -21.72 18.78
C ALA A 99 4.04 -22.45 20.05
N ASP A 100 3.73 -21.69 21.11
CA ASP A 100 3.25 -22.22 22.39
C ASP A 100 1.80 -21.76 22.71
N PRO A 101 0.79 -22.61 22.46
CA PRO A 101 -0.61 -22.29 22.75
C PRO A 101 -0.92 -22.04 24.23
N ARG A 102 -0.14 -22.61 25.17
CA ARG A 102 -0.40 -22.39 26.61
C ARG A 102 0.01 -20.99 27.04
N SER A 103 1.15 -20.53 26.53
CA SER A 103 1.59 -19.14 26.70
C SER A 103 0.58 -18.16 26.10
N MET A 104 -0.10 -18.55 25.01
CA MET A 104 -1.21 -17.77 24.45
C MET A 104 -2.36 -17.66 25.46
N ASP A 105 -2.84 -18.74 26.05
CA ASP A 105 -3.93 -18.70 27.04
C ASP A 105 -3.59 -17.88 28.30
N ASP A 106 -2.35 -18.03 28.80
CA ASP A 106 -1.84 -17.23 29.91
C ASP A 106 -1.82 -15.73 29.55
N SER A 107 -1.43 -15.40 28.31
CA SER A 107 -1.44 -14.03 27.81
C SER A 107 -2.84 -13.42 27.76
N VAL A 108 -3.83 -14.20 27.33
CA VAL A 108 -5.23 -13.73 27.25
C VAL A 108 -5.80 -13.54 28.66
N SER A 109 -5.40 -14.37 29.62
CA SER A 109 -5.84 -14.21 31.02
C SER A 109 -5.38 -12.87 31.62
N ASP A 110 -4.14 -12.46 31.35
CA ASP A 110 -3.63 -11.14 31.74
C ASP A 110 -4.40 -10.02 31.02
N ILE A 111 -4.64 -10.14 29.72
CA ILE A 111 -5.41 -9.15 28.94
C ILE A 111 -6.84 -9.02 29.48
N GLU A 112 -7.51 -10.12 29.82
CA GLU A 112 -8.87 -10.12 30.36
C GLU A 112 -8.94 -9.44 31.73
N ALA A 113 -7.97 -9.69 32.60
CA ALA A 113 -7.91 -9.05 33.90
C ALA A 113 -7.71 -7.52 33.79
N ALA A 114 -6.84 -7.05 32.89
CA ALA A 114 -6.70 -5.61 32.61
C ALA A 114 -7.96 -5.03 31.93
N ALA A 115 -8.60 -5.77 31.04
CA ALA A 115 -9.83 -5.30 30.39
C ALA A 115 -10.99 -5.14 31.39
N GLN A 116 -11.08 -6.04 32.38
CA GLN A 116 -12.09 -5.99 33.46
C GLN A 116 -11.90 -4.80 34.39
N SER A 117 -10.66 -4.33 34.60
CA SER A 117 -10.39 -3.12 35.39
C SER A 117 -10.68 -1.82 34.62
N GLY A 118 -11.00 -1.91 33.33
CA GLY A 118 -11.33 -0.77 32.49
C GLY A 118 -10.19 -0.28 31.59
N ASN A 119 -9.08 -1.02 31.48
CA ASN A 119 -7.98 -0.63 30.61
C ASN A 119 -8.42 -0.63 29.13
N PRO A 120 -8.38 0.51 28.43
CA PRO A 120 -8.91 0.61 27.07
C PRO A 120 -8.04 -0.12 26.04
N HIS A 121 -6.75 -0.29 26.29
CA HIS A 121 -5.83 -1.00 25.40
C HIS A 121 -5.99 -2.51 25.51
N ALA A 122 -6.22 -3.01 26.72
CA ALA A 122 -6.60 -4.39 26.97
C ALA A 122 -7.97 -4.73 26.36
N GLN A 123 -8.97 -3.84 26.51
CA GLN A 123 -10.28 -3.99 25.84
C GLN A 123 -10.13 -4.03 24.31
N SER A 124 -9.29 -3.16 23.74
CA SER A 124 -8.98 -3.13 22.30
C SER A 124 -8.31 -4.42 21.81
N THR A 125 -7.49 -5.06 22.64
CA THR A 125 -6.84 -6.34 22.32
C THR A 125 -7.80 -7.52 22.49
N LEU A 126 -8.64 -7.49 23.51
CA LEU A 126 -9.66 -8.51 23.71
C LEU A 126 -10.70 -8.50 22.59
N ALA A 127 -11.05 -7.30 22.09
CA ALA A 127 -11.88 -7.14 20.91
C ALA A 127 -11.28 -7.88 19.69
N PHE A 128 -9.98 -7.71 19.47
CA PHE A 128 -9.23 -8.39 18.42
C PHE A 128 -9.23 -9.90 18.54
N LEU A 129 -9.03 -10.41 19.75
CA LEU A 129 -9.04 -11.86 20.00
C LEU A 129 -10.42 -12.47 19.70
N TYR A 130 -11.50 -11.83 20.17
CA TYR A 130 -12.87 -12.25 19.84
C TYR A 130 -13.24 -12.05 18.36
N GLY A 131 -12.70 -11.01 17.71
CA GLY A 131 -12.99 -10.67 16.31
C GLY A 131 -12.27 -11.58 15.32
N THR A 132 -11.09 -12.07 15.68
CA THR A 132 -10.31 -13.02 14.87
C THR A 132 -10.61 -14.47 15.22
N GLY A 133 -11.16 -14.76 16.40
CA GLY A 133 -11.29 -16.13 16.91
C GLY A 133 -9.94 -16.70 17.34
N SER A 134 -9.08 -15.87 17.94
CA SER A 134 -7.74 -16.27 18.38
C SER A 134 -7.74 -16.50 19.90
N ALA A 135 -7.53 -17.74 20.32
CA ALA A 135 -7.62 -18.20 21.72
C ALA A 135 -8.98 -17.96 22.42
N ARG A 136 -9.98 -17.46 21.68
CA ARG A 136 -11.35 -17.22 22.14
C ARG A 136 -12.31 -17.49 20.99
N ASP A 137 -13.51 -17.94 21.30
CA ASP A 137 -14.56 -18.21 20.32
C ASP A 137 -14.87 -16.98 19.47
N LEU A 138 -14.92 -17.17 18.14
CA LEU A 138 -15.20 -16.10 17.19
C LEU A 138 -16.57 -15.48 17.49
N THR A 139 -16.57 -14.26 18.04
CA THR A 139 -17.79 -13.58 18.49
C THR A 139 -17.80 -12.11 18.03
N PRO A 140 -18.29 -11.82 16.81
CA PRO A 140 -18.30 -10.46 16.27
C PRO A 140 -19.02 -9.43 17.15
N ALA A 141 -20.07 -9.84 17.86
CA ALA A 141 -20.81 -8.97 18.78
C ALA A 141 -19.96 -8.55 19.99
N LYS A 142 -19.17 -9.47 20.57
CA LYS A 142 -18.25 -9.14 21.67
C LYS A 142 -17.11 -8.27 21.18
N ALA A 143 -16.54 -8.60 20.01
CA ALA A 143 -15.49 -7.79 19.39
C ALA A 143 -15.95 -6.34 19.21
N PHE A 144 -17.13 -6.13 18.62
CA PHE A 144 -17.72 -4.81 18.45
C PHE A 144 -17.93 -4.08 19.78
N LEU A 145 -18.46 -4.77 20.80
CA LEU A 145 -18.71 -4.20 22.12
C LEU A 145 -17.41 -3.73 22.81
N TYR A 146 -16.37 -4.56 22.81
CA TYR A 146 -15.09 -4.21 23.42
C TYR A 146 -14.38 -3.10 22.67
N HIS A 147 -14.43 -3.08 21.33
CA HIS A 147 -13.96 -1.94 20.56
C HIS A 147 -14.71 -0.65 20.91
N HIS A 148 -16.02 -0.73 21.14
CA HIS A 148 -16.82 0.44 21.53
C HIS A 148 -16.35 1.01 22.87
N PHE A 149 -16.21 0.16 23.90
CA PHE A 149 -15.70 0.60 25.20
C PHE A 149 -14.27 1.15 25.13
N ALA A 150 -13.39 0.51 24.37
CA ALA A 150 -12.03 0.97 24.17
C ALA A 150 -11.99 2.33 23.45
N ALA A 151 -12.79 2.51 22.40
CA ALA A 151 -12.87 3.73 21.61
C ALA A 151 -13.43 4.91 22.42
N ASP A 152 -14.47 4.69 23.22
CA ASP A 152 -15.07 5.70 24.10
C ASP A 152 -14.06 6.18 25.17
N ASN A 153 -13.17 5.30 25.61
CA ASN A 153 -12.06 5.60 26.51
C ASN A 153 -10.77 6.06 25.77
N GLY A 154 -10.86 6.45 24.50
CA GLY A 154 -9.77 7.11 23.76
C GLY A 154 -8.81 6.19 22.99
N ASN A 155 -9.05 4.88 22.91
CA ASN A 155 -8.20 3.98 22.13
C ASN A 155 -8.34 4.23 20.61
N MET A 156 -7.32 4.83 19.99
CA MET A 156 -7.34 5.20 18.57
C MET A 156 -7.41 3.98 17.63
N GLN A 157 -6.78 2.86 17.97
CA GLN A 157 -6.84 1.64 17.16
C GLN A 157 -8.26 1.03 17.12
N SER A 158 -8.97 1.03 18.25
CA SER A 158 -10.39 0.62 18.29
C SER A 158 -11.29 1.61 17.56
N LYS A 159 -11.00 2.92 17.60
CA LYS A 159 -11.69 3.91 16.75
C LYS A 159 -11.48 3.58 15.26
N MET A 160 -10.26 3.23 14.83
CA MET A 160 -9.99 2.80 13.45
C MET A 160 -10.79 1.55 13.07
N ALA A 161 -10.80 0.52 13.92
CA ALA A 161 -11.54 -0.72 13.68
C ALA A 161 -13.07 -0.50 13.58
N LEU A 162 -13.64 0.33 14.46
CA LEU A 162 -15.07 0.70 14.40
C LEU A 162 -15.38 1.56 13.17
N ALA A 163 -14.53 2.54 12.86
CA ALA A 163 -14.72 3.40 11.69
C ALA A 163 -14.72 2.59 10.39
N TYR A 164 -13.83 1.59 10.30
CA TYR A 164 -13.78 0.64 9.20
C TYR A 164 -15.03 -0.25 9.15
N THR A 165 -15.47 -0.77 10.30
CA THR A 165 -16.70 -1.57 10.40
C THR A 165 -17.92 -0.77 9.93
N TYR A 166 -18.09 0.46 10.40
CA TYR A 166 -19.18 1.34 9.96
C TYR A 166 -19.09 1.71 8.48
N HIS A 167 -17.88 1.91 7.96
CA HIS A 167 -17.66 2.19 6.54
C HIS A 167 -18.14 1.03 5.65
N ARG A 168 -17.77 -0.21 5.99
CA ARG A 168 -18.21 -1.41 5.27
C ARG A 168 -19.71 -1.66 5.35
N GLN A 169 -20.34 -1.24 6.45
CA GLN A 169 -21.80 -1.34 6.64
C GLN A 169 -22.56 -0.14 6.05
N GLU A 170 -21.89 0.73 5.29
CA GLU A 170 -22.46 1.94 4.69
C GLU A 170 -23.07 2.93 5.70
N MET A 171 -22.68 2.83 6.97
CA MET A 171 -23.07 3.75 8.05
C MET A 171 -22.15 4.98 8.06
N TYR A 172 -22.21 5.77 6.99
CA TYR A 172 -21.27 6.87 6.75
C TYR A 172 -21.37 8.00 7.77
N ASP A 173 -22.54 8.22 8.38
CA ASP A 173 -22.73 9.18 9.47
C ASP A 173 -21.82 8.88 10.68
N LYS A 174 -21.74 7.60 11.07
CA LYS A 174 -20.88 7.14 12.17
C LYS A 174 -19.41 7.05 11.74
N SER A 175 -19.17 6.52 10.54
CA SER A 175 -17.82 6.33 10.01
C SER A 175 -17.09 7.67 9.85
N VAL A 176 -17.74 8.68 9.27
CA VAL A 176 -17.15 10.03 9.11
C VAL A 176 -16.80 10.63 10.46
N LYS A 177 -17.66 10.49 11.48
CA LYS A 177 -17.39 11.04 12.81
C LYS A 177 -16.06 10.52 13.37
N LEU A 178 -15.87 9.20 13.38
CA LEU A 178 -14.64 8.59 13.89
C LEU A 178 -13.42 8.87 12.99
N TYR A 179 -13.54 8.68 11.68
CA TYR A 179 -12.41 8.93 10.78
C TYR A 179 -12.00 10.40 10.74
N SER A 180 -12.91 11.36 10.89
CA SER A 180 -12.57 12.78 10.93
C SER A 180 -11.73 13.15 12.16
N GLU A 181 -12.02 12.53 13.31
CA GLU A 181 -11.24 12.68 14.54
C GLU A 181 -9.84 12.07 14.35
N LEU A 182 -9.78 10.82 13.90
CA LEU A 182 -8.52 10.12 13.63
C LEU A 182 -7.66 10.85 12.58
N ALA A 183 -8.27 11.36 11.52
CA ALA A 183 -7.58 12.13 10.49
C ALA A 183 -7.03 13.46 11.02
N GLY A 184 -7.75 14.11 11.94
CA GLY A 184 -7.27 15.30 12.64
C GLY A 184 -6.02 15.00 13.45
N VAL A 185 -6.08 13.94 14.26
CA VAL A 185 -4.95 13.43 15.06
C VAL A 185 -3.76 13.03 14.18
N ALA A 186 -4.02 12.37 13.05
CA ALA A 186 -2.97 11.98 12.11
C ALA A 186 -2.26 13.22 11.53
N ILE A 187 -2.98 14.27 11.15
CA ILE A 187 -2.38 15.49 10.60
C ILE A 187 -1.60 16.31 11.62
N SER A 188 -1.95 16.22 12.90
CA SER A 188 -1.18 16.84 13.99
C SER A 188 0.06 16.03 14.39
N SER A 189 0.17 14.75 14.00
CA SER A 189 1.36 13.94 14.27
C SER A 189 2.58 14.42 13.46
N ALA A 190 3.77 14.28 14.06
CA ALA A 190 5.06 14.64 13.46
C ALA A 190 5.33 13.94 12.12
N LEU A 191 4.69 12.80 11.89
CA LEU A 191 4.85 11.97 10.70
C LEU A 191 4.24 12.57 9.43
N ILE A 192 3.28 13.49 9.54
CA ILE A 192 2.57 14.08 8.39
C ILE A 192 3.02 15.52 8.15
N SER A 193 4.34 15.72 8.03
CA SER A 193 4.86 16.91 7.35
C SER A 193 4.77 16.70 5.83
N LYS A 194 4.73 17.82 5.12
CA LYS A 194 4.37 17.99 3.70
C LYS A 194 5.16 17.10 2.71
N GLU A 195 6.28 16.53 3.16
CA GLU A 195 7.20 15.71 2.36
C GLU A 195 7.66 14.45 3.11
N SER A 196 6.88 13.93 4.06
CA SER A 196 7.09 12.55 4.48
C SER A 196 6.88 11.66 3.24
N PRO A 197 7.89 10.90 2.78
CA PRO A 197 7.65 9.91 1.77
C PRO A 197 6.54 9.02 2.31
N VAL A 198 5.47 8.88 1.54
CA VAL A 198 4.35 8.02 1.91
C VAL A 198 4.97 6.67 2.24
N LEU A 199 4.94 6.30 3.53
CA LEU A 199 5.35 4.97 3.99
C LEU A 199 4.29 4.01 3.47
N GLU A 200 4.42 3.65 2.19
CA GLU A 200 3.52 2.72 1.55
C GLU A 200 3.71 1.35 2.21
N PRO A 201 2.64 0.76 2.75
CA PRO A 201 2.72 -0.59 3.28
C PRO A 201 3.23 -1.53 2.17
N VAL A 202 4.25 -2.30 2.49
CA VAL A 202 4.85 -3.22 1.52
C VAL A 202 3.97 -4.46 1.38
N ARG A 203 3.46 -4.70 0.17
CA ARG A 203 2.79 -5.95 -0.17
C ARG A 203 3.83 -7.04 -0.38
N ILE A 204 3.80 -8.09 0.44
CA ILE A 204 4.81 -9.17 0.44
C ILE A 204 4.63 -10.17 -0.70
N HIS A 205 3.56 -10.03 -1.48
CA HIS A 205 3.20 -10.90 -2.59
C HIS A 205 2.86 -10.11 -3.85
N SER A 206 2.90 -10.80 -4.98
CA SER A 206 2.49 -10.34 -6.30
C SER A 206 1.66 -11.45 -6.94
N GLY A 207 0.34 -11.38 -6.75
CA GLY A 207 -0.57 -12.46 -7.13
C GLY A 207 -0.31 -13.71 -6.30
N VAL A 208 0.09 -14.81 -6.95
CA VAL A 208 0.37 -16.10 -6.29
C VAL A 208 1.81 -16.27 -5.83
N GLU A 209 2.69 -15.32 -6.12
CA GLU A 209 4.12 -15.40 -5.80
C GLU A 209 4.54 -14.39 -4.74
N GLU A 210 5.68 -14.65 -4.11
CA GLU A 210 6.32 -13.71 -3.19
C GLU A 210 6.94 -12.54 -3.94
N ASN A 211 6.74 -11.32 -3.44
CA ASN A 211 7.31 -10.11 -4.01
C ASN A 211 8.78 -9.94 -3.57
N LYS A 212 9.64 -10.78 -4.15
CA LYS A 212 11.08 -10.84 -3.80
C LYS A 212 11.77 -9.48 -3.94
N GLU A 213 11.37 -8.68 -4.91
CA GLU A 213 11.97 -7.36 -5.16
C GLU A 213 11.59 -6.35 -4.06
N ALA A 214 10.32 -6.30 -3.66
CA ALA A 214 9.90 -5.42 -2.57
C ALA A 214 10.52 -5.82 -1.22
N LEU A 215 10.63 -7.14 -0.97
CA LEU A 215 11.31 -7.66 0.23
C LEU A 215 12.80 -7.34 0.24
N ARG A 216 13.50 -7.48 -0.90
CA ARG A 216 14.92 -7.12 -1.04
C ARG A 216 15.17 -5.65 -0.69
N LYS A 217 14.32 -4.75 -1.19
CA LYS A 217 14.38 -3.29 -0.91
C LYS A 217 14.05 -2.89 0.52
N SER A 218 13.55 -3.83 1.33
CA SER A 218 13.10 -3.58 2.70
C SER A 218 14.08 -4.10 3.76
N ARG A 219 15.30 -4.49 3.37
CA ARG A 219 16.33 -5.08 4.25
C ARG A 219 17.18 -4.07 5.03
N GLY A 220 16.79 -2.79 5.03
CA GLY A 220 17.46 -1.74 5.77
C GLY A 220 18.91 -1.56 5.35
N GLU A 221 19.82 -1.54 6.33
CA GLU A 221 21.25 -1.32 6.13
C GLU A 221 21.96 -2.50 5.42
N GLU A 222 21.33 -3.67 5.39
CA GLU A 222 21.84 -4.85 4.67
C GLU A 222 21.54 -4.79 3.15
N GLU A 223 20.75 -3.81 2.72
CA GLU A 223 20.39 -3.61 1.32
C GLU A 223 21.56 -3.01 0.51
N GLU A 224 21.82 -3.57 -0.68
CA GLU A 224 22.97 -3.19 -1.50
C GLU A 224 22.92 -1.71 -1.92
N ASP A 225 21.76 -1.19 -2.35
CA ASP A 225 21.66 0.22 -2.75
C ASP A 225 21.84 1.15 -1.54
N PHE A 226 21.42 0.73 -0.33
CA PHE A 226 21.68 1.48 0.89
C PHE A 226 23.18 1.61 1.14
N GLN A 227 23.93 0.50 1.11
CA GLN A 227 25.39 0.50 1.32
C GLN A 227 26.12 1.33 0.26
N ILE A 228 25.71 1.25 -1.00
CA ILE A 228 26.25 2.08 -2.09
C ILE A 228 25.98 3.56 -1.81
N THR A 229 24.76 3.91 -1.37
CA THR A 229 24.38 5.29 -1.04
C THR A 229 25.19 5.81 0.15
N GLU A 230 25.37 4.99 1.18
CA GLU A 230 26.15 5.34 2.36
C GLU A 230 27.62 5.59 2.00
N TYR A 231 28.23 4.71 1.21
CA TYR A 231 29.59 4.89 0.72
C TYR A 231 29.74 6.21 -0.07
N GLN A 232 28.78 6.56 -0.93
CA GLN A 232 28.78 7.84 -1.64
C GLN A 232 28.64 9.05 -0.70
N ALA A 233 27.80 8.93 0.33
CA ALA A 233 27.62 9.97 1.35
C ALA A 233 28.94 10.20 2.11
N GLN A 234 29.60 9.14 2.56
CA GLN A 234 30.92 9.19 3.21
C GLN A 234 31.98 9.82 2.29
N ARG A 235 31.88 9.59 0.97
CA ARG A 235 32.79 10.15 -0.02
C ARG A 235 32.60 11.64 -0.31
N GLY A 236 31.54 12.26 0.22
CA GLY A 236 31.28 13.70 0.08
C GLY A 236 30.14 14.05 -0.88
N ASN A 237 29.38 13.08 -1.39
CA ASN A 237 28.24 13.35 -2.27
C ASN A 237 27.06 13.91 -1.46
N ALA A 238 26.72 15.19 -1.68
CA ALA A 238 25.68 15.90 -0.92
C ALA A 238 24.28 15.29 -1.12
N GLY A 239 23.95 14.84 -2.32
CA GLY A 239 22.67 14.19 -2.61
C GLY A 239 22.54 12.81 -1.93
N ALA A 240 23.65 12.07 -1.81
CA ALA A 240 23.68 10.82 -1.06
C ALA A 240 23.57 11.06 0.45
N MET A 241 24.23 12.08 0.99
CA MET A 241 24.07 12.50 2.39
C MET A 241 22.60 12.82 2.71
N TYR A 242 21.92 13.57 1.83
CA TYR A 242 20.50 13.84 1.97
C TYR A 242 19.66 12.56 1.96
N ARG A 243 19.93 11.61 1.05
CA ARG A 243 19.22 10.33 1.00
C ARG A 243 19.37 9.52 2.29
N ILE A 244 20.59 9.42 2.83
CA ILE A 244 20.85 8.74 4.11
C ILE A 244 20.12 9.45 5.25
N GLY A 245 20.19 10.78 5.30
CA GLY A 245 19.46 11.57 6.29
C GLY A 245 17.95 11.31 6.26
N ILE A 246 17.35 11.24 5.07
CA ILE A 246 15.94 10.90 4.85
C ILE A 246 15.60 9.47 5.29
N TYR A 247 16.48 8.49 5.01
CA TYR A 247 16.28 7.10 5.43
C TYR A 247 16.21 6.97 6.95
N TYR A 248 17.12 7.61 7.69
CA TYR A 248 17.09 7.63 9.15
C TYR A 248 15.97 8.51 9.71
N TYR A 249 15.62 9.62 9.06
CA TYR A 249 14.58 10.53 9.58
C TYR A 249 13.20 9.88 9.59
N TYR A 250 12.83 9.24 8.47
CA TYR A 250 11.52 8.59 8.30
C TYR A 250 11.52 7.08 8.55
N GLY A 251 12.70 6.46 8.69
CA GLY A 251 12.84 5.02 8.90
C GLY A 251 12.46 4.20 7.67
N LEU A 252 12.96 4.59 6.49
CA LEU A 252 12.61 4.02 5.19
C LEU A 252 13.45 2.79 4.84
N ARG A 253 12.98 2.00 3.86
CA ARG A 253 13.68 0.81 3.34
C ARG A 253 14.06 -0.23 4.40
N GLY A 254 13.43 -0.22 5.58
CA GLY A 254 13.77 -1.10 6.70
C GLY A 254 14.76 -0.50 7.71
N VAL A 255 15.31 0.69 7.46
CA VAL A 255 16.21 1.41 8.38
C VAL A 255 15.41 1.95 9.57
N ARG A 256 15.90 1.83 10.80
CA ARG A 256 15.20 2.37 11.99
C ARG A 256 15.28 3.90 12.02
N ARG A 257 14.29 4.53 12.67
CA ARG A 257 14.34 5.98 12.85
C ARG A 257 15.46 6.32 13.82
N ASP A 258 16.35 7.21 13.40
CA ASP A 258 17.43 7.75 14.24
C ASP A 258 17.53 9.25 13.95
N GLU A 259 17.04 10.07 14.88
CA GLU A 259 16.99 11.52 14.71
C GLU A 259 18.39 12.15 14.73
N ALA A 260 19.32 11.57 15.51
CA ALA A 260 20.67 12.10 15.63
C ALA A 260 21.47 11.87 14.35
N GLU A 261 21.44 10.65 13.82
CA GLU A 261 22.07 10.32 12.53
C GLU A 261 21.40 11.08 11.38
N ALA A 262 20.06 11.16 11.38
CA ALA A 262 19.33 11.92 10.38
C ALA A 262 19.80 13.39 10.33
N LEU A 263 19.80 14.08 11.47
CA LEU A 263 20.22 15.48 11.56
C LEU A 263 21.69 15.68 11.19
N TYR A 264 22.56 14.75 11.57
CA TYR A 264 23.98 14.78 11.21
C TYR A 264 24.18 14.79 9.68
N TRP A 265 23.54 13.84 8.98
CA TRP A 265 23.66 13.72 7.53
C TRP A 265 22.97 14.87 6.79
N LEU A 266 21.79 15.31 7.27
CA LEU A 266 21.07 16.45 6.70
C LEU A 266 21.88 17.75 6.84
N HIS A 267 22.47 18.02 8.00
CA HIS A 267 23.33 19.19 8.20
C HIS A 267 24.52 19.18 7.25
N LYS A 268 25.25 18.06 7.15
CA LYS A 268 26.37 17.92 6.21
C LYS A 268 25.95 18.13 4.75
N ALA A 269 24.79 17.59 4.35
CA ALA A 269 24.26 17.79 3.01
C ALA A 269 23.98 19.27 2.74
N GLY A 270 23.33 19.96 3.68
CA GLY A 270 23.04 21.40 3.60
C GLY A 270 24.31 22.25 3.50
N GLU A 271 25.33 21.96 4.32
CA GLU A 271 26.64 22.64 4.26
C GLU A 271 27.37 22.43 2.92
N LYS A 272 27.13 21.29 2.26
CA LYS A 272 27.64 20.98 0.92
C LYS A 272 26.79 21.53 -0.22
N GLY A 273 25.74 22.30 0.08
CA GLY A 273 24.92 22.97 -0.91
C GLY A 273 23.75 22.15 -1.45
N GLU A 274 23.31 21.08 -0.76
CA GLU A 274 22.11 20.31 -1.15
C GLU A 274 20.83 21.04 -0.70
N PRO A 275 20.07 21.63 -1.63
CA PRO A 275 18.93 22.50 -1.29
C PRO A 275 17.77 21.78 -0.60
N ARG A 276 17.50 20.52 -0.94
CA ARG A 276 16.41 19.74 -0.32
C ARG A 276 16.67 19.53 1.17
N SER A 277 17.94 19.33 1.52
CA SER A 277 18.33 19.23 2.93
C SER A 277 18.15 20.56 3.67
N MET A 278 18.43 21.69 3.01
CA MET A 278 18.21 23.02 3.59
C MET A 278 16.73 23.29 3.86
N GLU A 279 15.85 22.94 2.93
CA GLU A 279 14.40 23.02 3.16
C GLU A 279 13.98 22.16 4.36
N LEU A 280 14.34 20.87 4.34
CA LEU A 280 13.93 19.95 5.40
C LEU A 280 14.46 20.38 6.77
N LEU A 281 15.71 20.83 6.86
CA LEU A 281 16.26 21.41 8.10
C LEU A 281 15.45 22.62 8.55
N GLY A 282 15.06 23.50 7.61
CA GLY A 282 14.20 24.64 7.87
C GLY A 282 12.85 24.23 8.48
N GLU A 283 12.22 23.20 7.91
CA GLU A 283 10.98 22.63 8.44
C GLU A 283 11.16 21.99 9.82
N ILE A 284 12.23 21.20 10.00
CA ILE A 284 12.54 20.55 11.29
C ILE A 284 12.72 21.60 12.39
N TYR A 285 13.47 22.68 12.13
CA TYR A 285 13.63 23.78 13.08
C TYR A 285 12.32 24.52 13.38
N ALA A 286 11.40 24.63 12.41
CA ALA A 286 10.09 25.23 12.63
C ALA A 286 9.17 24.33 13.46
N MET A 287 9.20 23.01 13.24
CA MET A 287 8.35 22.04 13.93
C MET A 287 8.88 21.68 15.32
N GLY A 288 10.20 21.68 15.51
CA GLY A 288 10.85 21.18 16.72
C GLY A 288 10.84 19.65 16.82
N ALA A 289 10.80 18.94 15.69
CA ALA A 289 10.86 17.48 15.65
C ALA A 289 12.30 17.00 15.93
N GLY A 290 12.58 16.52 17.15
CA GLY A 290 13.92 16.10 17.59
C GLY A 290 14.85 17.25 18.00
N LEU A 291 14.38 18.51 17.94
CA LEU A 291 15.13 19.72 18.30
C LEU A 291 14.22 20.72 19.01
N GLN A 292 14.79 21.66 19.76
CA GLN A 292 14.01 22.81 20.23
C GLN A 292 13.62 23.69 19.03
N LYS A 293 12.34 24.10 18.97
CA LYS A 293 11.81 25.02 17.95
C LYS A 293 12.69 26.27 17.86
N ASN A 294 13.13 26.59 16.64
CA ASN A 294 13.97 27.76 16.38
C ASN A 294 13.59 28.40 15.04
N TYR A 295 12.67 29.35 15.08
CA TYR A 295 12.13 29.99 13.87
C TYR A 295 13.14 30.87 13.13
N THR A 296 14.15 31.41 13.83
CA THR A 296 15.20 32.20 13.16
C THR A 296 16.07 31.31 12.31
N LYS A 297 16.50 30.15 12.83
CA LYS A 297 17.23 29.14 12.04
C LYS A 297 16.37 28.58 10.92
N ALA A 298 15.07 28.34 11.17
CA ALA A 298 14.14 27.90 10.13
C ALA A 298 14.13 28.87 8.95
N LEU A 299 14.00 30.17 9.23
CA LEU A 299 14.02 31.23 8.21
C LEU A 299 15.37 31.30 7.49
N GLU A 300 16.49 31.17 8.20
CA GLU A 300 17.84 31.17 7.62
C GLU A 300 18.00 30.03 6.60
N TRP A 301 17.67 28.79 6.98
CA TRP A 301 17.79 27.62 6.12
C TRP A 301 16.84 27.67 4.92
N LEU A 302 15.58 28.07 5.10
CA LEU A 302 14.63 28.22 4.00
C LEU A 302 15.05 29.32 3.02
N THR A 303 15.58 30.44 3.54
CA THR A 303 16.11 31.51 2.69
C THR A 303 17.34 31.04 1.91
N LEU A 304 18.20 30.22 2.53
CA LEU A 304 19.37 29.62 1.87
C LEU A 304 18.94 28.67 0.74
N ALA A 305 17.93 27.82 0.98
CA ALA A 305 17.37 26.92 -0.04
C ALA A 305 16.89 27.70 -1.28
N ILE A 306 16.17 28.81 -1.08
CA ILE A 306 15.72 29.69 -2.17
C ILE A 306 16.88 30.33 -2.93
N ARG A 307 17.96 30.73 -2.25
CA ARG A 307 19.17 31.25 -2.93
C ARG A 307 19.82 30.18 -3.82
N HIS A 308 19.67 28.91 -3.47
CA HIS A 308 20.06 27.76 -4.27
C HIS A 308 18.99 27.35 -5.32
N GLN A 309 18.00 28.22 -5.59
CA GLN A 309 16.93 28.02 -6.58
C GLN A 309 15.99 26.84 -6.26
N HIS A 310 15.81 26.53 -4.98
CA HIS A 310 14.86 25.53 -4.51
C HIS A 310 13.53 26.19 -4.17
N PHE A 311 12.55 26.03 -5.06
CA PHE A 311 11.30 26.79 -5.00
C PHE A 311 10.30 26.26 -3.98
N SER A 312 10.35 24.97 -3.62
CA SER A 312 9.49 24.38 -2.60
C SER A 312 9.62 25.08 -1.24
N ALA A 313 10.82 25.58 -0.91
CA ALA A 313 11.11 26.34 0.30
C ALA A 313 10.31 27.66 0.41
N TYR A 314 9.80 28.22 -0.70
CA TYR A 314 8.87 29.35 -0.65
C TYR A 314 7.59 29.01 0.12
N ASN A 315 7.14 27.76 0.07
CA ASN A 315 6.00 27.33 0.86
C ASN A 315 6.30 27.39 2.37
N GLY A 316 7.48 26.94 2.78
CA GLY A 316 7.92 27.03 4.18
C GLY A 316 7.96 28.49 4.66
N LEU A 317 8.53 29.40 3.86
CA LEU A 317 8.51 30.83 4.17
C LEU A 317 7.10 31.41 4.23
N GLY A 318 6.24 31.08 3.26
CA GLY A 318 4.84 31.50 3.25
C GLY A 318 4.14 31.11 4.55
N TYR A 319 4.37 29.87 5.02
CA TYR A 319 3.86 29.39 6.30
C TYR A 319 4.36 30.20 7.50
N LEU A 320 5.66 30.51 7.56
CA LEU A 320 6.23 31.36 8.62
C LEU A 320 5.57 32.76 8.65
N TYR A 321 5.28 33.35 7.48
CA TYR A 321 4.59 34.65 7.39
C TYR A 321 3.10 34.60 7.74
N VAL A 322 2.40 33.50 7.43
CA VAL A 322 1.03 33.29 7.91
C VAL A 322 0.98 33.27 9.44
N LYS A 323 1.91 32.55 10.05
CA LYS A 323 1.95 32.34 11.50
C LYS A 323 2.68 33.41 12.30
N GLY A 324 3.53 34.20 11.65
CA GLY A 324 4.39 35.15 12.34
C GLY A 324 5.50 34.46 13.13
N TYR A 325 5.99 33.34 12.63
CA TYR A 325 7.06 32.57 13.27
C TYR A 325 8.42 33.11 12.84
N GLY A 326 9.09 33.81 13.75
CA GLY A 326 10.37 34.49 13.48
C GLY A 326 10.26 35.73 12.59
N VAL A 327 9.04 36.08 12.15
CA VAL A 327 8.72 37.25 11.31
C VAL A 327 7.39 37.86 11.75
N GLU A 328 7.11 39.10 11.36
CA GLU A 328 5.79 39.69 11.55
C GLU A 328 4.75 39.03 10.63
N LYS A 329 3.54 38.77 11.15
CA LYS A 329 2.44 38.20 10.39
C LYS A 329 2.12 39.06 9.17
N ASN A 330 2.14 38.46 7.98
CA ASN A 330 1.87 39.17 6.74
C ASN A 330 1.26 38.24 5.69
N TYR A 331 -0.07 38.26 5.58
CA TYR A 331 -0.79 37.40 4.64
C TYR A 331 -0.53 37.75 3.17
N THR A 332 -0.25 39.00 2.82
CA THR A 332 0.03 39.36 1.42
C THR A 332 1.38 38.81 0.98
N LYS A 333 2.43 38.93 1.81
CA LYS A 333 3.72 38.29 1.55
C LYS A 333 3.63 36.77 1.53
N ALA A 334 2.86 36.18 2.45
CA ALA A 334 2.63 34.74 2.44
C ALA A 334 2.02 34.26 1.11
N ARG A 335 0.97 34.97 0.64
CA ARG A 335 0.34 34.68 -0.66
C ARG A 335 1.35 34.77 -1.79
N GLU A 336 2.14 35.84 -1.87
CA GLU A 336 3.16 36.01 -2.91
C GLU A 336 4.18 34.87 -2.92
N PHE A 337 4.60 34.37 -1.74
CA PHE A 337 5.49 33.22 -1.68
C PHE A 337 4.81 31.92 -2.13
N PHE A 338 3.56 31.68 -1.73
CA PHE A 338 2.82 30.53 -2.21
C PHE A 338 2.55 30.58 -3.72
N GLU A 339 2.21 31.74 -4.26
CA GLU A 339 2.04 31.97 -5.71
C GLU A 339 3.34 31.68 -6.46
N LYS A 340 4.49 32.18 -5.97
CA LYS A 340 5.81 31.87 -6.55
C LYS A 340 6.15 30.39 -6.55
N ALA A 341 5.81 29.66 -5.49
CA ALA A 341 5.99 28.22 -5.45
C ALA A 341 5.17 27.54 -6.58
N VAL A 342 3.87 27.86 -6.67
CA VAL A 342 2.98 27.29 -7.70
C VAL A 342 3.40 27.67 -9.13
N GLU A 343 3.86 28.89 -9.36
CA GLU A 343 4.38 29.35 -10.66
C GLU A 343 5.60 28.55 -11.12
N ASN A 344 6.35 27.95 -10.19
CA ASN A 344 7.50 27.09 -10.46
C ASN A 344 7.16 25.60 -10.27
N GLU A 345 5.89 25.22 -10.50
CA GLU A 345 5.40 23.83 -10.47
C GLU A 345 5.42 23.16 -9.09
N GLU A 346 5.65 23.92 -8.01
CA GLU A 346 5.60 23.41 -6.64
C GLU A 346 4.16 23.35 -6.15
N THR A 347 3.55 22.18 -6.37
CA THR A 347 2.15 21.87 -6.04
C THR A 347 1.82 21.97 -4.55
N ALA A 348 2.84 21.95 -3.69
CA ALA A 348 2.65 21.82 -2.26
C ALA A 348 2.24 23.14 -1.57
N ALA A 349 2.31 24.26 -2.30
CA ALA A 349 1.71 25.52 -1.92
C ALA A 349 0.23 25.68 -2.34
N LEU A 350 -0.28 24.81 -3.22
CA LEU A 350 -1.69 24.86 -3.67
C LEU A 350 -2.65 24.68 -2.50
N TYR A 351 -2.35 23.77 -1.58
CA TYR A 351 -3.15 23.58 -0.37
C TYR A 351 -3.26 24.87 0.45
N ASN A 352 -2.12 25.53 0.72
CA ASN A 352 -2.09 26.75 1.51
C ASN A 352 -2.83 27.90 0.82
N LEU A 353 -2.70 28.05 -0.50
CA LEU A 353 -3.51 29.01 -1.27
C LEU A 353 -5.01 28.68 -1.17
N GLY A 354 -5.37 27.41 -1.28
CA GLY A 354 -6.74 26.94 -1.13
C GLY A 354 -7.35 27.36 0.21
N VAL A 355 -6.62 27.16 1.32
CA VAL A 355 -7.03 27.61 2.66
C VAL A 355 -7.14 29.12 2.73
N MET A 356 -6.20 29.88 2.15
CA MET A 356 -6.26 31.35 2.13
C MET A 356 -7.51 31.87 1.41
N TYR A 357 -7.89 31.29 0.27
CA TYR A 357 -9.12 31.65 -0.44
C TYR A 357 -10.39 31.18 0.26
N LEU A 358 -10.32 30.05 0.97
CA LEU A 358 -11.45 29.52 1.76
C LEU A 358 -11.79 30.45 2.93
N LYS A 359 -10.77 30.94 3.64
CA LYS A 359 -10.91 31.82 4.82
C LYS A 359 -10.89 33.31 4.50
N GLY A 360 -10.34 33.71 3.36
CA GLY A 360 -10.15 35.13 3.02
C GLY A 360 -8.91 35.75 3.69
N TYR A 361 -7.87 34.97 3.96
CA TYR A 361 -6.62 35.49 4.54
C TYR A 361 -5.80 36.23 3.48
N GLY A 362 -5.74 37.57 3.60
CA GLY A 362 -5.02 38.43 2.65
C GLY A 362 -5.62 38.45 1.23
N VAL A 363 -6.80 37.83 1.04
CA VAL A 363 -7.54 37.74 -0.23
C VAL A 363 -9.04 37.86 0.02
N LYS A 364 -9.80 38.25 -1.01
CA LYS A 364 -11.27 38.13 -0.95
C LYS A 364 -11.64 36.65 -0.99
N ARG A 365 -12.56 36.23 -0.12
CA ARG A 365 -13.05 34.85 -0.05
C ARG A 365 -13.59 34.39 -1.41
N ASP A 366 -13.12 33.23 -1.87
CA ASP A 366 -13.56 32.59 -3.11
C ASP A 366 -13.59 31.06 -2.92
N ILE A 367 -14.78 30.52 -2.69
CA ILE A 367 -15.00 29.09 -2.43
C ILE A 367 -14.68 28.26 -3.68
N LYS A 368 -14.95 28.79 -4.87
CA LYS A 368 -14.74 28.07 -6.14
C LYS A 368 -13.25 27.92 -6.41
N LEU A 369 -12.49 28.97 -6.18
CA LEU A 369 -11.04 28.95 -6.34
C LEU A 369 -10.38 28.10 -5.23
N ALA A 370 -10.85 28.22 -3.98
CA ALA A 370 -10.41 27.38 -2.87
C ALA A 370 -10.61 25.89 -3.16
N ARG A 371 -11.83 25.52 -3.60
CA ARG A 371 -12.17 24.16 -4.04
C ARG A 371 -11.21 23.66 -5.11
N LYS A 372 -10.96 24.47 -6.14
CA LYS A 372 -10.05 24.11 -7.23
C LYS A 372 -8.65 23.80 -6.70
N PHE A 373 -8.09 24.69 -5.86
CA PHE A 373 -6.74 24.50 -5.31
C PHE A 373 -6.64 23.30 -4.36
N ILE A 374 -7.59 23.13 -3.44
CA ILE A 374 -7.61 22.00 -2.50
C ILE A 374 -7.79 20.68 -3.27
N PHE A 375 -8.69 20.66 -4.25
CA PHE A 375 -8.89 19.48 -5.10
C PHE A 375 -7.60 19.13 -5.86
N THR A 376 -6.95 20.08 -6.54
CA THR A 376 -5.68 19.82 -7.22
C THR A 376 -4.58 19.37 -6.26
N ALA A 377 -4.45 19.98 -5.08
CA ALA A 377 -3.52 19.54 -4.05
C ALA A 377 -3.80 18.10 -3.58
N SER A 378 -5.07 17.71 -3.49
CA SER A 378 -5.47 16.34 -3.15
C SER A 378 -5.11 15.35 -4.25
N THR A 379 -5.24 15.72 -5.54
CA THR A 379 -4.86 14.84 -6.66
C THR A 379 -3.34 14.57 -6.71
N VAL A 380 -2.54 15.46 -6.11
CA VAL A 380 -1.10 15.28 -5.94
C VAL A 380 -0.75 14.38 -4.75
N GLY A 381 -1.73 14.09 -3.88
CA GLY A 381 -1.55 13.17 -2.76
C GLY A 381 -1.30 13.83 -1.39
N GLN A 382 -1.48 15.15 -1.26
CA GLN A 382 -1.20 15.85 -0.01
C GLN A 382 -2.22 15.48 1.09
N PRO A 383 -1.79 14.91 2.24
CA PRO A 383 -2.70 14.47 3.31
C PRO A 383 -3.59 15.58 3.87
N LYS A 384 -3.02 16.79 4.07
CA LYS A 384 -3.77 17.97 4.50
C LYS A 384 -4.85 18.36 3.50
N ALA A 385 -4.55 18.27 2.19
CA ALA A 385 -5.55 18.55 1.16
C ALA A 385 -6.68 17.52 1.17
N PHE A 386 -6.39 16.23 1.36
CA PHE A 386 -7.42 15.19 1.51
C PHE A 386 -8.32 15.44 2.72
N TYR A 387 -7.77 15.82 3.87
CA TYR A 387 -8.55 16.13 5.07
C TYR A 387 -9.46 17.33 4.89
N HIS A 388 -8.94 18.41 4.31
CA HIS A 388 -9.76 19.59 4.05
C HIS A 388 -10.81 19.30 2.98
N LEU A 389 -10.49 18.54 1.93
CA LEU A 389 -11.47 18.10 0.95
C LEU A 389 -12.56 17.22 1.60
N ALA A 390 -12.18 16.32 2.51
CA ALA A 390 -13.13 15.49 3.25
C ALA A 390 -14.08 16.33 4.11
N LYS A 391 -13.56 17.35 4.82
CA LYS A 391 -14.39 18.33 5.55
C LYS A 391 -15.32 19.10 4.60
N MET A 392 -14.85 19.46 3.41
CA MET A 392 -15.67 20.18 2.41
C MET A 392 -16.84 19.30 1.96
N CYS A 393 -16.59 18.01 1.69
CA CYS A 393 -17.61 17.02 1.34
C CYS A 393 -18.57 16.72 2.51
N GLN A 394 -18.06 16.64 3.74
CA GLN A 394 -18.87 16.40 4.95
C GLN A 394 -19.83 17.55 5.23
N LYS A 395 -19.37 18.80 5.10
CA LYS A 395 -20.13 20.00 5.44
C LYS A 395 -20.88 20.59 4.24
N GLY A 396 -20.68 20.06 3.03
CA GLY A 396 -21.27 20.60 1.80
C GLY A 396 -20.76 22.01 1.44
N VAL A 397 -19.46 22.28 1.67
CA VAL A 397 -18.82 23.57 1.35
C VAL A 397 -18.16 23.46 -0.02
N GLY A 398 -18.65 24.20 -1.02
CA GLY A 398 -18.12 24.10 -2.39
C GLY A 398 -18.64 22.86 -3.15
N PHE A 399 -19.29 21.93 -2.46
CA PHE A 399 -19.83 20.67 -2.98
C PHE A 399 -21.22 20.41 -2.39
N LYS A 400 -21.96 19.47 -2.99
CA LYS A 400 -23.06 18.79 -2.31
C LYS A 400 -22.49 17.94 -1.16
N GLU A 401 -23.24 17.86 -0.07
CA GLU A 401 -22.89 16.97 1.04
C GLU A 401 -22.78 15.52 0.55
N ASN A 402 -21.65 14.88 0.83
CA ASN A 402 -21.37 13.50 0.46
C ASN A 402 -20.55 12.82 1.56
N LEU A 403 -21.24 12.15 2.48
CA LEU A 403 -20.64 11.47 3.62
C LEU A 403 -19.82 10.23 3.21
N GLN A 404 -20.20 9.54 2.13
CA GLN A 404 -19.44 8.41 1.62
C GLN A 404 -18.05 8.85 1.14
N MET A 405 -18.01 9.91 0.33
CA MET A 405 -16.76 10.49 -0.14
C MET A 405 -15.93 11.07 1.01
N ALA A 406 -16.57 11.77 1.95
CA ALA A 406 -15.89 12.28 3.14
C ALA A 406 -15.27 11.14 3.98
N SER A 407 -16.01 10.04 4.19
CA SER A 407 -15.53 8.87 4.93
C SER A 407 -14.30 8.26 4.27
N ALA A 408 -14.34 8.04 2.95
CA ALA A 408 -13.21 7.49 2.20
C ALA A 408 -11.97 8.40 2.24
N LEU A 409 -12.15 9.72 2.11
CA LEU A 409 -11.06 10.69 2.17
C LEU A 409 -10.47 10.82 3.57
N PHE A 410 -11.30 10.83 4.62
CA PHE A 410 -10.81 10.82 6.00
C PHE A 410 -10.10 9.51 6.32
N LYS A 411 -10.60 8.35 5.87
CA LYS A 411 -9.91 7.06 6.02
C LYS A 411 -8.50 7.11 5.46
N LEU A 412 -8.33 7.64 4.25
CA LEU A 412 -7.02 7.78 3.60
C LEU A 412 -6.03 8.61 4.45
N VAL A 413 -6.51 9.63 5.16
CA VAL A 413 -5.67 10.44 6.06
C VAL A 413 -5.43 9.72 7.38
N ALA A 414 -6.46 9.13 7.98
CA ALA A 414 -6.38 8.40 9.24
C ALA A 414 -5.43 7.20 9.14
N GLU A 415 -5.37 6.50 8.02
CA GLU A 415 -4.42 5.39 7.80
C GLU A 415 -2.95 5.82 7.87
N ARG A 416 -2.65 7.11 7.69
CA ARG A 416 -1.29 7.66 7.83
C ARG A 416 -0.93 8.01 9.27
N GLY A 417 -1.85 7.81 10.22
CA GLY A 417 -1.59 8.01 11.64
C GLY A 417 -0.59 7.00 12.22
N PRO A 418 -0.09 7.26 13.44
CA PRO A 418 0.99 6.48 14.06
C PRO A 418 0.64 5.00 14.31
N TRP A 419 -0.64 4.67 14.48
CA TRP A 419 -1.13 3.30 14.62
C TRP A 419 -0.84 2.40 13.40
N GLY A 420 -0.58 2.98 12.22
CA GLY A 420 -0.17 2.24 11.01
C GLY A 420 1.29 1.76 11.04
N SER A 421 2.09 2.29 11.96
CA SER A 421 3.53 2.00 12.06
C SER A 421 3.81 0.50 12.26
N LEU A 422 2.89 -0.25 12.88
CA LEU A 422 2.99 -1.68 13.14
C LEU A 422 3.37 -2.51 11.90
N SER A 423 3.01 -2.00 10.70
CA SER A 423 3.27 -2.64 9.40
C SER A 423 4.75 -2.89 9.16
N LYS A 424 5.63 -2.02 9.67
CA LYS A 424 7.08 -2.16 9.55
C LYS A 424 7.61 -3.34 10.34
N TRP A 425 7.15 -3.53 11.58
CA TRP A 425 7.55 -4.68 12.40
C TRP A 425 6.98 -5.99 11.86
N ALA A 426 5.77 -5.95 11.31
CA ALA A 426 5.19 -7.10 10.62
C ALA A 426 6.05 -7.54 9.43
N LEU A 427 6.53 -6.58 8.63
CA LEU A 427 7.43 -6.82 7.51
C LEU A 427 8.82 -7.31 7.95
N ASP A 428 9.41 -6.69 8.96
CA ASP A 428 10.72 -7.08 9.51
C ASP A 428 10.68 -8.51 10.07
N SER A 429 9.66 -8.86 10.86
CA SER A 429 9.44 -10.23 11.34
C SER A 429 9.24 -11.20 10.18
N TYR A 430 8.54 -10.80 9.12
CA TYR A 430 8.37 -11.63 7.93
C TYR A 430 9.71 -11.92 7.24
N ILE A 431 10.55 -10.90 7.02
CA ILE A 431 11.87 -11.04 6.39
C ILE A 431 12.81 -11.92 7.22
N LYS A 432 12.72 -11.85 8.56
CA LYS A 432 13.47 -12.69 9.49
C LYS A 432 12.97 -14.13 9.59
N GLY A 433 11.82 -14.44 8.99
CA GLY A 433 11.20 -15.77 9.08
C GLY A 433 10.38 -16.01 10.35
N GLU A 434 10.11 -14.96 11.14
CA GLU A 434 9.20 -15.01 12.30
C GLU A 434 7.73 -14.96 11.83
N VAL A 435 7.29 -15.96 11.07
CA VAL A 435 6.01 -15.96 10.35
C VAL A 435 4.80 -15.76 11.28
N GLY A 436 4.81 -16.37 12.48
CA GLY A 436 3.74 -16.20 13.46
C GLY A 436 3.57 -14.79 13.97
N LYS A 437 4.69 -14.15 14.31
CA LYS A 437 4.71 -12.75 14.72
C LYS A 437 4.28 -11.85 13.57
N ALA A 438 4.77 -12.09 12.34
CA ALA A 438 4.31 -11.36 11.17
C ALA A 438 2.79 -11.49 10.96
N LEU A 439 2.24 -12.70 11.06
CA LEU A 439 0.79 -12.95 10.94
C LEU A 439 0.01 -12.18 12.00
N LEU A 440 0.43 -12.25 13.27
CA LEU A 440 -0.24 -11.56 14.37
C LEU A 440 -0.28 -10.04 14.15
N LEU A 441 0.86 -9.45 13.79
CA LEU A 441 0.99 -8.00 13.56
C LEU A 441 0.20 -7.54 12.33
N TYR A 442 0.25 -8.28 11.22
CA TYR A 442 -0.57 -7.99 10.04
C TYR A 442 -2.06 -8.17 10.33
N SER A 443 -2.46 -9.18 11.12
CA SER A 443 -3.86 -9.39 11.51
C SER A 443 -4.38 -8.22 12.33
N ARG A 444 -3.56 -7.66 13.23
CA ARG A 444 -3.93 -6.47 14.00
C ARG A 444 -4.17 -5.24 13.11
N LEU A 445 -3.35 -5.03 12.10
CA LEU A 445 -3.57 -3.97 11.10
C LEU A 445 -4.75 -4.25 10.19
N ALA A 446 -4.97 -5.53 9.83
CA ALA A 446 -6.07 -5.95 8.98
C ALA A 446 -7.44 -5.62 9.60
N GLU A 447 -7.58 -5.80 10.91
CA GLU A 447 -8.76 -5.40 11.69
C GLU A 447 -9.03 -3.89 11.62
N MET A 448 -7.98 -3.07 11.63
CA MET A 448 -8.09 -1.61 11.50
C MET A 448 -8.43 -1.13 10.08
N GLY A 449 -8.55 -2.06 9.12
CA GLY A 449 -8.95 -1.78 7.75
C GLY A 449 -7.81 -1.54 6.77
N TYR A 450 -6.55 -1.81 7.15
CA TYR A 450 -5.41 -1.68 6.25
C TYR A 450 -5.44 -2.78 5.18
N GLU A 451 -5.81 -2.43 3.95
CA GLU A 451 -5.93 -3.37 2.82
C GLU A 451 -4.67 -4.23 2.60
N VAL A 452 -3.48 -3.60 2.58
CA VAL A 452 -2.23 -4.35 2.33
C VAL A 452 -1.99 -5.37 3.44
N ALA A 453 -2.28 -5.01 4.69
CA ALA A 453 -2.16 -5.92 5.82
C ALA A 453 -3.16 -7.07 5.75
N GLN A 454 -4.39 -6.82 5.31
CA GLN A 454 -5.39 -7.88 5.04
C GLN A 454 -4.84 -8.88 4.02
N SER A 455 -4.33 -8.39 2.90
CA SER A 455 -3.77 -9.24 1.86
C SER A 455 -2.50 -9.99 2.31
N ASN A 456 -1.65 -9.36 3.14
CA ASN A 456 -0.42 -9.96 3.62
C ASN A 456 -0.73 -11.07 4.64
N ALA A 457 -1.67 -10.83 5.56
CA ALA A 457 -2.14 -11.83 6.50
C ALA A 457 -2.80 -13.01 5.78
N ALA A 458 -3.67 -12.75 4.79
CA ALA A 458 -4.29 -13.79 3.97
C ALA A 458 -3.25 -14.66 3.25
N TRP A 459 -2.27 -14.01 2.63
CA TRP A 459 -1.19 -14.71 1.95
C TRP A 459 -0.31 -15.54 2.90
N ILE A 460 -0.02 -15.06 4.11
CA ILE A 460 0.74 -15.84 5.11
C ILE A 460 -0.04 -17.12 5.48
N LEU A 461 -1.34 -17.00 5.70
CA LEU A 461 -2.22 -18.13 6.03
C LEU A 461 -2.20 -19.19 4.91
N ASP A 462 -2.33 -18.76 3.65
CA ASP A 462 -2.37 -19.66 2.50
C ASP A 462 -1.00 -20.30 2.19
N LYS A 463 0.08 -19.51 2.22
CA LYS A 463 1.43 -19.99 1.87
C LYS A 463 2.02 -20.94 2.90
N TYR A 464 1.85 -20.62 4.19
CA TYR A 464 2.55 -21.33 5.27
C TYR A 464 1.70 -22.42 5.92
N GLY A 465 0.38 -22.43 5.72
CA GLY A 465 -0.50 -23.45 6.31
C GLY A 465 -0.27 -23.57 7.81
N GLU A 466 0.03 -24.77 8.31
CA GLU A 466 0.30 -25.02 9.74
C GLU A 466 1.51 -24.22 10.27
N HIS A 467 2.51 -23.95 9.43
CA HIS A 467 3.70 -23.17 9.79
C HIS A 467 3.41 -21.68 9.94
N SER A 468 2.20 -21.21 9.60
CA SER A 468 1.77 -19.84 9.89
C SER A 468 1.61 -19.59 11.39
N THR A 469 1.56 -20.64 12.22
CA THR A 469 1.28 -20.57 13.68
C THR A 469 0.01 -19.78 14.01
N CYS A 470 -0.97 -19.86 13.10
CA CYS A 470 -2.30 -19.29 13.29
C CYS A 470 -2.92 -19.83 14.58
N MET A 471 -3.38 -18.93 15.46
CA MET A 471 -4.13 -19.27 16.66
C MET A 471 -5.65 -19.29 16.36
N GLY A 472 -6.29 -20.41 16.66
CA GLY A 472 -7.73 -20.65 16.57
C GLY A 472 -8.38 -20.65 17.96
N GLU A 473 -9.61 -21.17 18.08
CA GLU A 473 -10.39 -21.09 19.32
C GLU A 473 -9.83 -21.96 20.45
N LEU A 474 -9.37 -23.18 20.13
CA LEU A 474 -8.91 -24.19 21.08
C LEU A 474 -7.39 -24.50 20.98
N GLY A 475 -6.61 -23.60 20.38
CA GLY A 475 -5.17 -23.77 20.16
C GLY A 475 -4.73 -23.25 18.79
N PHE A 476 -4.02 -24.08 18.00
CA PHE A 476 -3.71 -23.73 16.62
C PHE A 476 -4.95 -23.84 15.72
N CYS A 477 -5.03 -22.98 14.70
CA CYS A 477 -6.08 -23.02 13.69
C CYS A 477 -6.11 -24.38 13.00
N THR A 478 -7.29 -24.98 12.96
CA THR A 478 -7.65 -26.02 12.00
C THR A 478 -7.50 -25.48 10.57
N ASP A 479 -7.38 -26.39 9.60
CA ASP A 479 -7.36 -25.99 8.19
C ASP A 479 -8.64 -25.21 7.83
N ALA A 480 -9.80 -25.63 8.32
CA ALA A 480 -11.05 -24.92 8.06
C ALA A 480 -11.02 -23.47 8.57
N GLU A 481 -10.61 -23.24 9.82
CA GLU A 481 -10.48 -21.89 10.39
C GLU A 481 -9.47 -21.05 9.60
N ARG A 482 -8.33 -21.63 9.23
CA ARG A 482 -7.27 -20.93 8.50
C ARG A 482 -7.75 -20.46 7.13
N HIS A 483 -8.41 -21.34 6.37
CA HIS A 483 -8.90 -21.02 5.04
C HIS A 483 -10.08 -20.04 5.10
N GLN A 484 -11.00 -20.19 6.06
CA GLN A 484 -12.07 -19.21 6.27
C GLN A 484 -11.53 -17.82 6.59
N ARG A 485 -10.49 -17.74 7.46
CA ARG A 485 -9.84 -16.49 7.82
C ARG A 485 -9.11 -15.87 6.61
N ALA A 486 -8.34 -16.66 5.87
CA ALA A 486 -7.66 -16.20 4.66
C ALA A 486 -8.65 -15.67 3.62
N HIS A 487 -9.72 -16.42 3.36
CA HIS A 487 -10.78 -16.04 2.43
C HIS A 487 -11.49 -14.73 2.84
N SER A 488 -11.83 -14.59 4.13
CA SER A 488 -12.40 -13.35 4.66
C SER A 488 -11.46 -12.15 4.47
N LEU A 489 -10.17 -12.32 4.71
CA LEU A 489 -9.17 -11.27 4.56
C LEU A 489 -8.95 -10.89 3.09
N TRP A 490 -8.91 -11.87 2.18
CA TRP A 490 -8.89 -11.59 0.74
C TRP A 490 -10.13 -10.83 0.30
N TRP A 491 -11.32 -11.23 0.78
CA TRP A 491 -12.56 -10.53 0.43
C TRP A 491 -12.53 -9.07 0.90
N GLN A 492 -12.14 -8.84 2.16
CA GLN A 492 -11.97 -7.49 2.71
C GLN A 492 -10.96 -6.65 1.92
N ALA A 493 -9.85 -7.24 1.48
CA ALA A 493 -8.88 -6.54 0.66
C ALA A 493 -9.48 -6.17 -0.71
N SER A 494 -10.27 -7.07 -1.31
CA SER A 494 -10.92 -6.83 -2.60
C SER A 494 -11.96 -5.72 -2.57
N GLU A 495 -12.75 -5.63 -1.48
CA GLU A 495 -13.72 -4.55 -1.26
C GLU A 495 -13.04 -3.16 -1.23
N GLN A 496 -11.75 -3.13 -0.92
CA GLN A 496 -10.93 -1.92 -0.87
C GLN A 496 -10.15 -1.64 -2.17
N GLY A 497 -10.43 -2.39 -3.24
CA GLY A 497 -9.86 -2.20 -4.57
C GLY A 497 -8.61 -3.03 -4.84
N ASN A 498 -8.36 -4.11 -4.08
CA ASN A 498 -7.35 -5.09 -4.45
C ASN A 498 -7.92 -6.09 -5.47
N GLU A 499 -7.60 -5.85 -6.72
CA GLU A 499 -8.08 -6.61 -7.86
C GLU A 499 -7.53 -8.05 -7.86
N HIS A 500 -6.33 -8.25 -7.33
CA HIS A 500 -5.72 -9.58 -7.20
C HIS A 500 -6.39 -10.40 -6.11
N ALA A 501 -6.87 -9.79 -5.04
CA ALA A 501 -7.54 -10.50 -3.96
C ALA A 501 -8.84 -11.16 -4.44
N ALA A 502 -9.66 -10.44 -5.22
CA ALA A 502 -10.88 -10.99 -5.82
C ALA A 502 -10.58 -12.14 -6.78
N LEU A 503 -9.49 -12.03 -7.56
CA LEU A 503 -9.02 -13.10 -8.43
C LEU A 503 -8.66 -14.37 -7.63
N LEU A 504 -7.89 -14.23 -6.55
CA LEU A 504 -7.47 -15.36 -5.71
C LEU A 504 -8.66 -16.07 -5.04
N ILE A 505 -9.70 -15.32 -4.66
CA ILE A 505 -10.97 -15.88 -4.18
C ILE A 505 -11.66 -16.69 -5.27
N GLY A 506 -11.73 -16.15 -6.50
CA GLY A 506 -12.26 -16.87 -7.65
C GLY A 506 -11.49 -18.17 -7.92
N ASP A 507 -10.16 -18.12 -7.87
CA ASP A 507 -9.30 -19.30 -8.01
C ASP A 507 -9.56 -20.32 -6.88
N ALA A 508 -9.75 -19.86 -5.64
CA ALA A 508 -10.04 -20.74 -4.51
C ALA A 508 -11.34 -21.54 -4.72
N TYR A 509 -12.42 -20.88 -5.14
CA TYR A 509 -13.69 -21.54 -5.47
C TYR A 509 -13.61 -22.40 -6.73
N TYR A 510 -12.89 -21.94 -7.76
CA TYR A 510 -12.76 -22.65 -9.03
C TYR A 510 -11.98 -23.97 -8.87
N TYR A 511 -10.87 -23.94 -8.14
CA TYR A 511 -10.01 -25.10 -7.94
C TYR A 511 -10.40 -25.93 -6.70
N GLY A 512 -11.21 -25.38 -5.79
CA GLY A 512 -11.55 -26.00 -4.51
C GLY A 512 -10.38 -25.98 -3.53
N ARG A 513 -9.65 -24.85 -3.44
CA ARG A 513 -8.54 -24.66 -2.49
C ARG A 513 -9.12 -24.15 -1.18
N GLY A 514 -9.22 -25.02 -0.17
CA GLY A 514 -9.77 -24.65 1.14
C GLY A 514 -11.29 -24.56 1.23
N THR A 515 -11.97 -24.81 0.13
CA THR A 515 -13.42 -24.80 -0.02
C THR A 515 -13.82 -25.87 -1.03
N ASP A 516 -15.08 -26.28 -1.01
CA ASP A 516 -15.62 -27.08 -2.10
C ASP A 516 -15.60 -26.29 -3.41
N LYS A 517 -15.46 -27.02 -4.52
CA LYS A 517 -15.51 -26.43 -5.86
C LYS A 517 -16.89 -25.83 -6.10
N ASP A 518 -16.92 -24.53 -6.39
CA ASP A 518 -18.14 -23.78 -6.63
C ASP A 518 -17.90 -22.83 -7.81
N TYR A 519 -18.29 -23.26 -9.00
CA TYR A 519 -18.08 -22.46 -10.21
C TYR A 519 -18.96 -21.20 -10.26
N GLU A 520 -20.10 -21.17 -9.56
CA GLU A 520 -20.97 -19.99 -9.54
C GLU A 520 -20.32 -18.89 -8.69
N ARG A 521 -19.85 -19.22 -7.48
CA ARG A 521 -19.12 -18.27 -6.63
C ARG A 521 -17.79 -17.84 -7.24
N ALA A 522 -17.10 -18.74 -7.95
CA ALA A 522 -15.91 -18.38 -8.69
C ALA A 522 -16.22 -17.30 -9.75
N ALA A 523 -17.32 -17.46 -10.49
CA ALA A 523 -17.75 -16.48 -11.48
C ALA A 523 -18.08 -15.13 -10.84
N GLU A 524 -18.77 -15.11 -9.69
CA GLU A 524 -19.06 -13.87 -8.95
C GLU A 524 -17.79 -13.12 -8.53
N ALA A 525 -16.81 -13.84 -7.99
CA ALA A 525 -15.53 -13.26 -7.60
C ALA A 525 -14.74 -12.74 -8.81
N TYR A 526 -14.71 -13.47 -9.92
CA TYR A 526 -14.08 -12.99 -11.15
C TYR A 526 -14.81 -11.80 -11.78
N LEU A 527 -16.14 -11.73 -11.69
CA LEU A 527 -16.91 -10.55 -12.10
C LEU A 527 -16.57 -9.34 -11.24
N HIS A 528 -16.38 -9.53 -9.93
CA HIS A 528 -15.90 -8.47 -9.05
C HIS A 528 -14.49 -8.01 -9.44
N ALA A 529 -13.54 -8.93 -9.65
CA ALA A 529 -12.20 -8.60 -10.14
C ALA A 529 -12.21 -7.93 -11.53
N HIS A 530 -13.12 -8.35 -12.42
CA HIS A 530 -13.35 -7.72 -13.73
C HIS A 530 -13.81 -6.26 -13.58
N SER A 531 -14.68 -5.96 -12.63
CA SER A 531 -15.12 -4.58 -12.36
C SER A 531 -13.97 -3.66 -11.93
N GLN A 532 -12.87 -4.25 -11.45
CA GLN A 532 -11.62 -3.57 -11.08
C GLN A 532 -10.56 -3.63 -12.20
N SER A 533 -10.95 -3.98 -13.43
CA SER A 533 -10.08 -4.10 -14.60
C SER A 533 -8.95 -5.15 -14.46
N ASN A 534 -9.21 -6.29 -13.81
CA ASN A 534 -8.22 -7.37 -13.75
C ASN A 534 -8.20 -8.23 -15.03
N ALA A 535 -7.10 -8.23 -15.77
CA ALA A 535 -6.96 -8.95 -17.04
C ALA A 535 -7.05 -10.48 -16.89
N GLN A 536 -6.48 -11.05 -15.82
CA GLN A 536 -6.54 -12.49 -15.56
C GLN A 536 -7.96 -12.94 -15.24
N ALA A 537 -8.72 -12.14 -14.48
CA ALA A 537 -10.12 -12.45 -14.20
C ALA A 537 -10.98 -12.38 -15.47
N MET A 538 -10.74 -11.40 -16.35
CA MET A 538 -11.36 -11.36 -17.68
C MET A 538 -11.05 -12.63 -18.47
N PHE A 539 -9.78 -13.06 -18.50
CA PHE A 539 -9.40 -14.31 -19.15
C PHE A 539 -10.13 -15.52 -18.55
N ASN A 540 -10.19 -15.62 -17.23
CA ASN A 540 -10.87 -16.71 -16.52
C ASN A 540 -12.38 -16.74 -16.82
N LEU A 541 -13.06 -15.58 -16.86
CA LEU A 541 -14.47 -15.48 -17.28
C LEU A 541 -14.66 -15.95 -18.73
N GLY A 542 -13.74 -15.60 -19.62
CA GLY A 542 -13.72 -16.09 -20.99
C GLY A 542 -13.63 -17.62 -21.06
N TYR A 543 -12.74 -18.19 -20.26
CA TYR A 543 -12.56 -19.64 -20.14
C TYR A 543 -13.82 -20.34 -19.60
N MET A 544 -14.46 -19.77 -18.57
CA MET A 544 -15.69 -20.31 -17.99
C MET A 544 -16.85 -20.32 -18.98
N HIS A 545 -17.00 -19.24 -19.78
CA HIS A 545 -17.98 -19.20 -20.87
C HIS A 545 -17.64 -20.15 -22.04
N GLU A 546 -16.36 -20.38 -22.32
CA GLU A 546 -15.93 -21.33 -23.36
C GLU A 546 -16.28 -22.78 -22.99
N HIS A 547 -16.29 -23.12 -21.70
CA HIS A 547 -16.51 -24.49 -21.21
C HIS A 547 -17.87 -24.69 -20.52
N GLY A 548 -18.66 -23.64 -20.34
CA GLY A 548 -19.96 -23.72 -19.66
C GLY A 548 -19.86 -24.08 -18.16
N GLN A 549 -18.82 -23.60 -17.48
CA GLN A 549 -18.55 -23.91 -16.06
C GLN A 549 -19.07 -22.78 -15.16
N GLY A 550 -20.13 -23.02 -14.39
CA GLY A 550 -20.77 -21.99 -13.53
C GLY A 550 -21.44 -20.84 -14.29
N LEU A 551 -21.17 -20.72 -15.58
CA LEU A 551 -21.72 -19.76 -16.51
C LEU A 551 -22.26 -20.49 -17.75
N PRO A 552 -23.24 -19.94 -18.46
CA PRO A 552 -23.73 -20.53 -19.70
C PRO A 552 -22.63 -20.56 -20.76
N LEU A 553 -22.60 -21.64 -21.54
CA LEU A 553 -21.71 -21.79 -22.69
C LEU A 553 -22.01 -20.70 -23.73
N ASP A 554 -21.09 -19.74 -23.90
CA ASP A 554 -21.22 -18.63 -24.85
C ASP A 554 -19.86 -18.27 -25.46
N LEU A 555 -19.60 -18.78 -26.67
CA LEU A 555 -18.33 -18.55 -27.36
C LEU A 555 -18.16 -17.08 -27.83
N HIS A 556 -19.25 -16.34 -28.01
CA HIS A 556 -19.17 -14.92 -28.39
C HIS A 556 -18.74 -14.08 -27.20
N LEU A 557 -19.33 -14.34 -26.04
CA LEU A 557 -18.96 -13.68 -24.79
C LEU A 557 -17.57 -14.09 -24.34
N ALA A 558 -17.19 -15.36 -24.49
CA ALA A 558 -15.83 -15.84 -24.25
C ALA A 558 -14.79 -15.05 -25.06
N LYS A 559 -15.01 -14.91 -26.39
CA LYS A 559 -14.15 -14.08 -27.25
C LYS A 559 -14.05 -12.65 -26.74
N ARG A 560 -15.17 -12.03 -26.37
CA ARG A 560 -15.20 -10.64 -25.88
C ARG A 560 -14.33 -10.48 -24.63
N TYR A 561 -14.44 -11.40 -23.68
CA TYR A 561 -13.62 -11.38 -22.48
C TYR A 561 -12.13 -11.57 -22.77
N TYR A 562 -11.78 -12.45 -23.70
CA TYR A 562 -10.39 -12.61 -24.16
C TYR A 562 -9.85 -11.34 -24.83
N ASP A 563 -10.65 -10.68 -25.66
CA ASP A 563 -10.28 -9.40 -26.28
C ASP A 563 -10.08 -8.32 -25.20
N GLN A 564 -10.97 -8.23 -24.20
CA GLN A 564 -10.84 -7.29 -23.08
C GLN A 564 -9.59 -7.55 -22.21
N ALA A 565 -9.26 -8.82 -21.95
CA ALA A 565 -8.05 -9.18 -21.22
C ALA A 565 -6.79 -8.66 -21.94
N LEU A 566 -6.74 -8.78 -23.28
CA LEU A 566 -5.65 -8.28 -24.10
C LEU A 566 -5.60 -6.74 -24.18
N GLU A 567 -6.75 -6.08 -24.22
CA GLU A 567 -6.83 -4.61 -24.17
C GLU A 567 -6.33 -4.07 -22.83
N THR A 568 -6.58 -4.81 -21.75
CA THR A 568 -6.23 -4.43 -20.38
C THR A 568 -4.76 -4.68 -20.07
N ASP A 569 -4.21 -5.83 -20.45
CA ASP A 569 -2.81 -6.19 -20.23
C ASP A 569 -2.16 -6.77 -21.50
N PRO A 570 -1.17 -6.09 -22.10
CA PRO A 570 -0.41 -6.61 -23.24
C PRO A 570 0.29 -7.95 -22.97
N ALA A 571 0.61 -8.29 -21.71
CA ALA A 571 1.19 -9.58 -21.35
C ALA A 571 0.23 -10.74 -21.62
N ALA A 572 -1.09 -10.49 -21.65
CA ALA A 572 -2.11 -11.48 -21.97
C ALA A 572 -2.10 -11.92 -23.45
N LYS A 573 -1.29 -11.30 -24.32
CA LYS A 573 -1.25 -11.60 -25.76
C LYS A 573 -1.07 -13.08 -26.08
N LEU A 574 -0.07 -13.72 -25.48
CA LEU A 574 0.18 -15.14 -25.74
C LEU A 574 -1.01 -16.03 -25.31
N PRO A 575 -1.46 -16.02 -24.04
CA PRO A 575 -2.59 -16.86 -23.63
C PRO A 575 -3.87 -16.54 -24.40
N VAL A 576 -4.18 -15.27 -24.67
CA VAL A 576 -5.36 -14.87 -25.47
C VAL A 576 -5.28 -15.41 -26.89
N THR A 577 -4.13 -15.33 -27.57
CA THR A 577 -4.01 -15.87 -28.94
C THR A 577 -4.22 -17.38 -28.99
N LEU A 578 -3.74 -18.13 -28.00
CA LEU A 578 -3.97 -19.56 -27.89
C LEU A 578 -5.45 -19.87 -27.62
N ALA A 579 -6.09 -19.12 -26.72
CA ALA A 579 -7.51 -19.27 -26.40
C ALA A 579 -8.40 -18.94 -27.61
N LEU A 580 -8.11 -17.88 -28.37
CA LEU A 580 -8.81 -17.55 -29.60
C LEU A 580 -8.59 -18.60 -30.70
N GLY A 581 -7.39 -19.21 -30.76
CA GLY A 581 -7.11 -20.37 -31.61
C GLY A 581 -7.96 -21.59 -31.23
N SER A 582 -8.04 -21.92 -29.94
CA SER A 582 -8.95 -22.94 -29.39
C SER A 582 -10.39 -22.65 -29.81
N LEU A 583 -10.86 -21.42 -29.59
CA LEU A 583 -12.21 -20.99 -29.92
C LEU A 583 -12.53 -21.10 -31.42
N TRP A 584 -11.56 -20.78 -32.29
CA TRP A 584 -11.68 -20.98 -33.73
C TRP A 584 -11.81 -22.46 -34.11
N ILE A 585 -11.01 -23.34 -33.49
CA ILE A 585 -11.09 -24.80 -33.72
C ILE A 585 -12.46 -25.32 -33.26
N ARG A 586 -12.91 -24.96 -32.06
CA ARG A 586 -14.23 -25.36 -31.51
C ARG A 586 -15.38 -24.90 -32.40
N LYS A 587 -15.31 -23.67 -32.94
CA LYS A 587 -16.34 -23.12 -33.83
C LYS A 587 -16.33 -23.77 -35.21
N SER A 588 -15.14 -24.07 -35.76
CA SER A 588 -14.99 -24.55 -37.13
C SER A 588 -15.11 -26.07 -37.27
N TYR A 589 -14.72 -26.81 -36.22
CA TYR A 589 -14.66 -28.27 -36.20
C TYR A 589 -15.27 -28.84 -34.91
N PRO A 590 -16.58 -28.61 -34.65
CA PRO A 590 -17.23 -29.18 -33.47
C PRO A 590 -17.19 -30.71 -33.50
N ASN A 591 -16.99 -31.34 -32.34
CA ASN A 591 -16.88 -32.80 -32.17
C ASN A 591 -15.72 -33.45 -32.95
N SER A 592 -14.65 -32.70 -33.23
CA SER A 592 -13.46 -33.24 -33.87
C SER A 592 -12.45 -33.75 -32.85
N PHE A 593 -11.58 -34.67 -33.28
CA PHE A 593 -10.42 -35.11 -32.50
C PHE A 593 -9.54 -33.93 -32.03
N LEU A 594 -9.50 -32.81 -32.77
CA LEU A 594 -8.75 -31.62 -32.35
C LEU A 594 -9.36 -30.98 -31.10
N VAL A 595 -10.68 -30.94 -30.98
CA VAL A 595 -11.37 -30.43 -29.79
C VAL A 595 -11.14 -31.37 -28.61
N GLU A 596 -11.30 -32.68 -28.81
CA GLU A 596 -11.02 -33.70 -27.78
C GLU A 596 -9.56 -33.63 -27.29
N LEU A 597 -8.61 -33.44 -28.22
CA LEU A 597 -7.21 -33.26 -27.90
C LEU A 597 -6.98 -32.03 -27.02
N ILE A 598 -7.58 -30.88 -27.38
CA ILE A 598 -7.49 -29.64 -26.60
C ILE A 598 -8.09 -29.84 -25.19
N ASP A 599 -9.26 -30.44 -25.10
CA ASP A 599 -9.95 -30.70 -23.82
C ASP A 599 -9.19 -31.69 -22.93
N SER A 600 -8.35 -32.55 -23.52
CA SER A 600 -7.49 -33.48 -22.77
C SER A 600 -6.23 -32.82 -22.20
N LEU A 601 -5.81 -31.65 -22.70
CA LEU A 601 -4.56 -31.00 -22.31
C LEU A 601 -4.46 -30.72 -20.80
N PRO A 602 -5.50 -30.22 -20.10
CA PRO A 602 -5.42 -29.98 -18.65
C PRO A 602 -5.13 -31.24 -17.82
N GLN A 603 -5.46 -32.44 -18.33
CA GLN A 603 -5.16 -33.72 -17.66
C GLN A 603 -3.77 -34.25 -17.98
N ILE A 604 -3.24 -33.89 -19.15
CA ILE A 604 -1.92 -34.33 -19.64
C ILE A 604 -0.82 -33.42 -19.08
N TYR A 605 -1.07 -32.11 -19.03
CA TYR A 605 -0.08 -31.10 -18.68
C TYR A 605 0.59 -31.35 -17.31
N PRO A 606 -0.13 -31.64 -16.20
CA PRO A 606 0.52 -31.92 -14.91
C PRO A 606 1.47 -33.11 -14.96
N LYS A 607 1.15 -34.14 -15.76
CA LYS A 607 2.01 -35.33 -15.94
C LYS A 607 3.26 -35.00 -16.73
N VAL A 608 3.14 -34.11 -17.72
CA VAL A 608 4.28 -33.63 -18.50
C VAL A 608 5.18 -32.76 -17.65
N VAL A 609 4.62 -31.85 -16.84
CA VAL A 609 5.39 -31.01 -15.90
C VAL A 609 6.12 -31.89 -14.88
N ALA A 610 5.43 -32.83 -14.23
CA ALA A 610 6.08 -33.77 -13.31
C ALA A 610 7.20 -34.57 -13.99
N TRP A 611 6.99 -35.04 -15.21
CA TRP A 611 8.04 -35.72 -15.98
C TRP A 611 9.21 -34.81 -16.33
N VAL A 612 8.97 -33.53 -16.67
CA VAL A 612 10.03 -32.55 -16.91
C VAL A 612 10.84 -32.32 -15.63
N ASP A 613 10.17 -32.13 -14.49
CA ASP A 613 10.82 -31.86 -13.21
C ASP A 613 11.60 -33.08 -12.70
N GLU A 614 11.03 -34.28 -12.82
CA GLU A 614 11.64 -35.52 -12.32
C GLU A 614 12.69 -36.10 -13.27
N VAL A 615 12.54 -35.91 -14.59
CA VAL A 615 13.37 -36.60 -15.59
C VAL A 615 14.26 -35.63 -16.36
N ILE A 616 13.79 -34.44 -16.73
CA ILE A 616 14.59 -33.49 -17.53
C ILE A 616 15.44 -32.59 -16.64
N MET A 617 14.91 -32.10 -15.53
CA MET A 617 15.56 -31.13 -14.64
C MET A 617 16.62 -31.73 -13.71
N ASP A 618 16.78 -33.05 -13.70
CA ASP A 618 17.95 -33.70 -13.11
C ASP A 618 19.22 -33.28 -13.87
N GLU A 619 20.26 -32.82 -13.15
CA GLU A 619 21.40 -32.06 -13.72
C GLU A 619 22.11 -32.79 -14.88
N GLY A 620 22.11 -34.13 -14.86
CA GLY A 620 22.65 -34.97 -15.93
C GLY A 620 21.81 -34.99 -17.21
N ASN A 621 20.49 -34.86 -17.13
CA ASN A 621 19.60 -34.96 -18.29
C ASN A 621 19.38 -33.62 -18.96
N ALA A 622 19.32 -32.52 -18.21
CA ALA A 622 19.24 -31.16 -18.76
C ALA A 622 20.48 -30.82 -19.62
N THR A 623 21.67 -31.25 -19.18
CA THR A 623 22.92 -31.09 -19.92
C THR A 623 22.98 -31.95 -21.19
N ILE A 624 22.48 -33.18 -21.14
CA ILE A 624 22.37 -34.04 -22.33
C ILE A 624 21.38 -33.45 -23.34
N LEU A 625 20.23 -32.97 -22.88
CA LEU A 625 19.18 -32.41 -23.75
C LEU A 625 19.66 -31.12 -24.43
N THR A 626 20.34 -30.24 -23.70
CA THR A 626 20.96 -29.03 -24.27
C THR A 626 22.05 -29.38 -25.28
N LEU A 627 22.88 -30.39 -25.03
CA LEU A 627 23.87 -30.88 -26.01
C LEU A 627 23.21 -31.47 -27.26
N VAL A 628 22.10 -32.19 -27.13
CA VAL A 628 21.34 -32.72 -28.28
C VAL A 628 20.71 -31.60 -29.10
N VAL A 629 20.13 -30.57 -28.45
CA VAL A 629 19.59 -29.40 -29.15
C VAL A 629 20.70 -28.61 -29.87
N CYS A 630 21.86 -28.43 -29.23
CA CYS A 630 23.05 -27.85 -29.85
C CYS A 630 23.54 -28.67 -31.06
N LEU A 631 23.54 -30.00 -30.96
CA LEU A 631 23.90 -30.88 -32.08
C LEU A 631 22.90 -30.76 -33.24
N LEU A 632 21.61 -30.78 -32.94
CA LEU A 632 20.55 -30.65 -33.96
C LEU A 632 20.57 -29.28 -34.64
N THR A 633 20.83 -28.20 -33.90
CA THR A 633 20.99 -26.85 -34.47
C THR A 633 22.23 -26.75 -35.34
N VAL A 634 23.36 -27.35 -34.94
CA VAL A 634 24.56 -27.45 -35.79
C VAL A 634 24.29 -28.27 -37.06
N LEU A 635 23.60 -29.40 -36.95
CA LEU A 635 23.24 -30.23 -38.10
C LEU A 635 22.30 -29.49 -39.05
N TYR A 636 21.29 -28.78 -38.52
CA TYR A 636 20.39 -27.93 -39.29
C TYR A 636 21.12 -26.80 -40.02
N LEU A 637 22.02 -26.09 -39.32
CA LEU A 637 22.82 -25.02 -39.92
C LEU A 637 23.77 -25.55 -41.00
N ARG A 638 24.37 -26.72 -40.78
CA ARG A 638 25.23 -27.40 -41.75
C ARG A 638 24.46 -27.86 -42.98
N ASP A 639 23.26 -28.38 -42.80
CA ASP A 639 22.39 -28.77 -43.90
C ASP A 639 21.91 -27.53 -44.70
N ARG A 640 21.53 -26.45 -44.00
CA ARG A 640 21.23 -25.16 -44.64
C ARG A 640 22.40 -24.60 -45.43
N GLN A 641 23.62 -24.68 -44.91
CA GLN A 641 24.84 -24.29 -45.64
C GLN A 641 25.07 -25.15 -46.88
N ARG A 642 24.84 -26.47 -46.81
CA ARG A 642 24.94 -27.37 -47.96
C ARG A 642 23.90 -27.05 -49.04
N ARG A 643 22.66 -26.78 -48.64
CA ARG A 643 21.59 -26.37 -49.58
C ARG A 643 21.94 -25.04 -50.26
N ASN A 644 22.55 -24.10 -49.55
CA ASN A 644 23.01 -22.83 -50.12
C ASN A 644 24.26 -22.97 -51.01
N ALA A 645 25.16 -23.92 -50.71
CA ALA A 645 26.36 -24.19 -51.52
C ALA A 645 26.07 -24.96 -52.82
N ALA A 646 24.93 -25.67 -52.89
CA ALA A 646 24.50 -26.40 -54.09
C ALA A 646 23.92 -25.48 -55.20
N VAL A 647 23.81 -24.17 -54.96
CA VAL A 647 23.34 -23.17 -55.93
C VAL A 647 24.53 -22.31 -56.39
N LEU A 648 25.41 -22.88 -57.21
CA LEU A 648 26.37 -22.13 -58.03
C LEU A 648 25.98 -22.31 -59.51
N PRO A 649 25.92 -21.23 -60.32
CA PRO A 649 25.45 -21.31 -61.71
C PRO A 649 26.48 -22.02 -62.62
N PRO A 650 26.04 -22.64 -63.73
CA PRO A 650 26.92 -23.41 -64.62
C PRO A 650 27.95 -22.50 -65.32
N GLN A 651 29.16 -23.01 -65.51
CA GLN A 651 30.24 -22.29 -66.20
C GLN A 651 29.91 -22.04 -67.68
N PRO A 652 30.36 -20.92 -68.28
CA PRO A 652 30.08 -20.61 -69.68
C PRO A 652 30.87 -21.51 -70.61
N ASN A 653 30.19 -22.04 -71.63
CA ASN A 653 30.78 -22.79 -72.74
C ASN A 653 31.83 -21.95 -73.49
N GLU A 654 33.02 -22.52 -73.66
CA GLU A 654 33.96 -22.10 -74.72
C GLU A 654 33.36 -22.47 -76.09
N VAL A 655 33.28 -21.49 -77.00
CA VAL A 655 33.01 -21.73 -78.43
C VAL A 655 34.31 -21.46 -79.20
N PRO A 656 34.74 -22.34 -80.12
CA PRO A 656 35.91 -22.08 -80.95
C PRO A 656 35.57 -21.24 -82.18
N ASN A 657 36.45 -20.25 -82.43
CA ASN A 657 36.57 -19.29 -83.54
C ASN A 657 35.48 -18.21 -83.71
#